data_AF-W6MJ54-F1
#
_entry.id   AF-W6MJ54-F1
#
_cell.length_a   1.000
_cell.length_b   1.000
_cell.length_c   1.000
_cell.angle_alpha   90.00
_cell.angle_beta   90.00
_cell.angle_gamma   90.00
#
_symmetry.space_group_name_H-M   'P 1'
#
loop_
_entity.id
_entity.type
_entity.pdbx_description
1 polymer ?
#
loop_
_entity_poly.entity_id
_entity_poly.type
_entity_poly.pdbx_seq_one_letter_code
_entity_poly.pdbx_strand_id
1 'polypeptide(L)'
;MAETSFAQSVLQATPNEGPWETYKISPASRTVYPTKVYSTEGVTEDAENLVGNTDTVTYLKGQGAAITLDFGFNTCGFFSVEFGDDSDEGQSVHLAFAESNYFIDKDNADRSMDFIIEDKTIEVPVSKGVYVCPFAQQRGAFKYMTISTRKPGKVSLKKVSTKMNNMPSLGDNLRNYKGYFYSSDDFANTIWYAGAYTVQLSIIPTDTGRRMDIVSPATGWSNDVQCGFGPEVLVDGARRDRTIWSGDRGISQLTEFLSFNSESSIDSTNWILAHQTPEGRFPYACEPINRYNSDTYHLWTLKCIHSTVYYNSGSLSWLKRVWPRYTLAIEMIWKQVDETGTLKIKGPLDWGRDVLVGHSTPCNCLLYMALADGAELAVLLGDKEHAEEYATKANSLKEAINSYLWDEEEGLFMDDDVSNIHSHDGNALSLFYKVATEEKLERISKNLTKRWTKYGALAPEMQHAISPFIGSLELMSHTLVGHPERSYELFRTMWGYIWNAPYGVKSSLIEGYNGDGTCKYPFIGYDPAYISHCHPWASGPTIWLSNQIVGVNFLGNEHKEWSFAPEGVFAENSVEFAQTGFVSKSSGYITAGWKKHTSSLVQLVIKAPVGTSGVIGVPVKSDSKIFEITLDGKTVAAGKISENGRHYLVENIDSGDHVVIAKYD
;
A
#
# COMPACT_ATOMS: atom_id res chain seq x y z
N MET A 1 -14.21 -26.93 -25.29
CA MET A 1 -13.27 -27.21 -24.18
C MET A 1 -14.12 -27.34 -22.94
N ALA A 2 -13.98 -28.41 -22.15
CA ALA A 2 -14.73 -28.53 -20.91
C ALA A 2 -14.34 -27.37 -19.98
N GLU A 3 -15.31 -26.71 -19.34
CA GLU A 3 -15.00 -25.69 -18.33
C GLU A 3 -14.19 -26.34 -17.19
N THR A 4 -13.03 -25.78 -16.88
CA THR A 4 -12.21 -26.17 -15.73
C THR A 4 -13.02 -26.01 -14.45
N SER A 5 -13.07 -27.04 -13.59
CA SER A 5 -13.81 -26.93 -12.33
C SER A 5 -13.19 -25.87 -11.41
N PHE A 6 -13.97 -25.31 -10.47
CA PHE A 6 -13.43 -24.34 -9.52
C PHE A 6 -12.24 -24.90 -8.73
N ALA A 7 -12.32 -26.15 -8.28
CA ALA A 7 -11.21 -26.81 -7.60
C ALA A 7 -9.95 -26.88 -8.47
N GLN A 8 -10.08 -27.30 -9.73
CA GLN A 8 -8.94 -27.29 -10.65
C GLN A 8 -8.39 -25.88 -10.89
N SER A 9 -9.26 -24.85 -10.96
CA SER A 9 -8.84 -23.47 -11.14
C SER A 9 -7.96 -22.94 -10.00
N VAL A 10 -8.20 -23.39 -8.77
CA VAL A 10 -7.39 -23.03 -7.60
C VAL A 10 -6.11 -23.89 -7.54
N LEU A 11 -6.22 -25.22 -7.65
CA LEU A 11 -5.08 -26.13 -7.48
C LEU A 11 -4.00 -25.99 -8.57
N GLN A 12 -4.39 -25.53 -9.77
CA GLN A 12 -3.51 -25.26 -10.90
C GLN A 12 -3.10 -23.79 -11.03
N ALA A 13 -3.64 -22.91 -10.17
CA ALA A 13 -3.32 -21.49 -10.23
C ALA A 13 -1.81 -21.26 -10.02
N THR A 14 -1.27 -20.28 -10.75
CA THR A 14 0.05 -19.73 -10.48
C THR A 14 -0.02 -18.21 -10.55
N PRO A 15 0.88 -17.46 -9.87
CA PRO A 15 0.82 -16.00 -9.92
C PRO A 15 0.87 -15.37 -11.32
N ASN A 16 1.33 -16.12 -12.34
CA ASN A 16 1.58 -15.64 -13.69
C ASN A 16 0.79 -16.36 -14.79
N GLU A 17 -0.12 -17.26 -14.43
CA GLU A 17 -0.96 -17.99 -15.40
C GLU A 17 -2.39 -18.12 -14.85
N GLY A 18 -3.32 -17.34 -15.41
CA GLY A 18 -4.74 -17.40 -15.05
C GLY A 18 -5.54 -16.22 -15.59
N PRO A 19 -6.87 -16.18 -15.34
CA PRO A 19 -7.73 -15.07 -15.78
C PRO A 19 -7.31 -13.72 -15.19
N TRP A 20 -6.57 -13.72 -14.07
CA TRP A 20 -6.10 -12.50 -13.45
C TRP A 20 -5.02 -11.75 -14.24
N GLU A 21 -4.38 -12.38 -15.23
CA GLU A 21 -3.38 -11.71 -16.07
C GLU A 21 -3.91 -10.44 -16.73
N THR A 22 -5.21 -10.37 -17.03
CA THR A 22 -5.83 -9.20 -17.64
C THR A 22 -5.91 -7.99 -16.72
N TYR A 23 -5.78 -8.16 -15.40
CA TYR A 23 -5.84 -7.08 -14.43
C TYR A 23 -4.45 -6.56 -14.03
N LYS A 24 -3.36 -7.27 -14.35
CA LYS A 24 -2.01 -6.78 -14.09
C LYS A 24 -1.74 -5.52 -14.91
N ILE A 25 -1.52 -4.42 -14.20
CA ILE A 25 -1.25 -3.10 -14.77
C ILE A 25 0.20 -2.97 -15.19
N SER A 26 1.13 -3.71 -14.56
CA SER A 26 2.54 -3.71 -14.93
C SER A 26 2.73 -4.01 -16.42
N PRO A 27 3.57 -3.22 -17.12
CA PRO A 27 3.81 -3.43 -18.54
C PRO A 27 4.65 -4.69 -18.76
N ALA A 28 4.46 -5.33 -19.92
CA ALA A 28 5.22 -6.51 -20.33
C ALA A 28 6.69 -6.20 -20.71
N SER A 29 7.03 -4.92 -20.89
CA SER A 29 8.37 -4.43 -21.17
C SER A 29 8.69 -3.24 -20.27
N ARG A 30 9.96 -3.10 -19.86
CA ARG A 30 10.43 -1.91 -19.15
C ARG A 30 10.44 -0.66 -20.02
N THR A 31 10.56 -0.80 -21.34
CA THR A 31 10.45 0.33 -22.26
C THR A 31 9.01 0.47 -22.71
N VAL A 32 8.38 1.55 -22.28
CA VAL A 32 6.98 1.87 -22.56
C VAL A 32 6.89 3.09 -23.47
N TYR A 33 5.80 3.15 -24.22
CA TYR A 33 5.51 4.19 -25.21
C TYR A 33 4.15 4.82 -24.92
N PRO A 34 3.91 6.07 -25.33
CA PRO A 34 2.58 6.66 -25.30
C PRO A 34 1.55 5.75 -25.98
N THR A 35 0.36 5.68 -25.40
CA THR A 35 -0.76 4.88 -25.93
C THR A 35 -1.77 5.72 -26.70
N LYS A 36 -1.76 7.04 -26.51
CA LYS A 36 -2.55 8.01 -27.27
C LYS A 36 -1.98 9.42 -27.14
N VAL A 37 -2.37 10.30 -28.05
CA VAL A 37 -2.29 11.74 -27.87
C VAL A 37 -3.45 12.19 -26.96
N TYR A 38 -3.14 12.88 -25.87
CA TYR A 38 -4.15 13.43 -24.96
C TYR A 38 -4.71 14.75 -25.48
N SER A 39 -3.84 15.65 -25.92
CA SER A 39 -4.21 16.96 -26.46
C SER A 39 -3.09 17.54 -27.32
N THR A 40 -3.46 18.52 -28.15
CA THR A 40 -2.54 19.33 -28.95
C THR A 40 -2.90 20.81 -28.81
N GLU A 41 -1.90 21.68 -28.82
CA GLU A 41 -2.05 23.14 -28.82
C GLU A 41 -1.14 23.74 -29.90
N GLY A 42 -1.56 24.85 -30.51
CA GLY A 42 -0.80 25.50 -31.58
C GLY A 42 -0.76 24.70 -32.88
N VAL A 43 0.31 24.87 -33.68
CA VAL A 43 0.46 24.20 -34.98
C VAL A 43 1.23 22.91 -34.80
N THR A 44 0.50 21.79 -34.87
CA THR A 44 1.06 20.43 -34.84
C THR A 44 0.62 19.66 -36.09
N GLU A 45 1.48 18.79 -36.62
CA GLU A 45 1.16 17.91 -37.75
C GLU A 45 1.50 16.46 -37.38
N ASP A 46 0.59 15.56 -37.70
CA ASP A 46 0.71 14.12 -37.49
C ASP A 46 1.08 13.74 -36.03
N ALA A 47 0.46 14.38 -35.04
CA ALA A 47 0.74 14.14 -33.61
C ALA A 47 0.59 12.67 -33.19
N GLU A 48 -0.35 11.93 -33.80
CA GLU A 48 -0.58 10.50 -33.54
C GLU A 48 0.62 9.61 -33.89
N ASN A 49 1.57 10.09 -34.71
CA ASN A 49 2.79 9.34 -35.01
C ASN A 49 3.68 9.12 -33.77
N LEU A 50 3.50 9.89 -32.69
CA LEU A 50 4.19 9.68 -31.41
C LEU A 50 3.59 8.55 -30.55
N VAL A 51 2.50 7.93 -30.98
CA VAL A 51 1.87 6.81 -30.27
C VAL A 51 2.56 5.48 -30.64
N GLY A 52 2.90 4.71 -29.63
CA GLY A 52 3.57 3.42 -29.78
C GLY A 52 5.03 3.55 -30.23
N ASN A 53 5.56 2.45 -30.78
CA ASN A 53 6.95 2.36 -31.26
C ASN A 53 6.96 2.41 -32.80
N THR A 54 6.78 3.60 -33.36
CA THR A 54 6.82 3.82 -34.82
C THR A 54 8.00 4.73 -35.19
N ASP A 55 8.44 4.69 -36.45
CA ASP A 55 9.49 5.58 -36.97
C ASP A 55 8.90 6.74 -37.80
N THR A 56 7.60 6.98 -37.68
CA THR A 56 6.90 8.06 -38.38
C THR A 56 7.12 9.40 -37.68
N VAL A 57 7.12 10.50 -38.44
CA VAL A 57 7.50 11.82 -37.93
C VAL A 57 6.28 12.66 -37.59
N THR A 58 6.35 13.36 -36.47
CA THR A 58 5.44 14.41 -36.01
C THR A 58 6.14 15.75 -36.08
N TYR A 59 5.39 16.83 -36.34
CA TYR A 59 5.94 18.19 -36.35
C TYR A 59 5.27 19.11 -35.33
N LEU A 60 6.08 19.89 -34.61
CA LEU A 60 5.63 21.08 -33.87
C LEU A 60 6.17 22.33 -34.57
N LYS A 61 5.30 23.29 -34.90
CA LYS A 61 5.64 24.49 -35.67
C LYS A 61 5.26 25.77 -34.93
N GLY A 62 6.19 26.71 -34.92
CA GLY A 62 6.05 28.00 -34.27
C GLY A 62 6.24 27.92 -32.75
N GLN A 63 6.15 29.08 -32.11
CA GLN A 63 6.23 29.22 -30.66
C GLN A 63 4.90 28.81 -30.02
N GLY A 64 4.95 28.04 -28.94
CA GLY A 64 3.77 27.64 -28.17
C GLY A 64 3.03 26.41 -28.71
N ALA A 65 3.55 25.75 -29.76
CA ALA A 65 3.02 24.45 -30.15
C ALA A 65 3.29 23.43 -29.04
N ALA A 66 2.31 22.58 -28.73
CA ALA A 66 2.44 21.54 -27.72
C ALA A 66 1.68 20.27 -28.08
N ILE A 67 2.21 19.13 -27.65
CA ILE A 67 1.56 17.82 -27.71
C ILE A 67 1.65 17.20 -26.32
N THR A 68 0.52 16.82 -25.73
CA THR A 68 0.48 16.02 -24.50
C THR A 68 0.22 14.57 -24.85
N LEU A 69 1.08 13.69 -24.34
CA LEU A 69 1.06 12.26 -24.55
C LEU A 69 0.56 11.56 -23.29
N ASP A 70 -0.29 10.54 -23.43
CA ASP A 70 -0.78 9.70 -22.32
C ASP A 70 -0.22 8.28 -22.46
N PHE A 71 0.56 7.83 -21.47
CA PHE A 71 1.14 6.49 -21.41
C PHE A 71 0.13 5.40 -21.03
N GLY A 72 -1.10 5.76 -20.70
CA GLY A 72 -2.19 4.85 -20.32
C GLY A 72 -2.18 4.52 -18.83
N PHE A 73 -0.99 4.46 -18.22
CA PHE A 73 -0.74 4.19 -16.81
C PHE A 73 0.40 5.07 -16.29
N ASN A 74 0.46 5.25 -14.97
CA ASN A 74 1.64 5.85 -14.32
C ASN A 74 2.89 4.99 -14.60
N THR A 75 3.87 5.57 -15.28
CA THR A 75 5.22 5.03 -15.54
C THR A 75 6.26 5.83 -14.75
N CYS A 76 7.54 5.42 -14.77
CA CYS A 76 8.64 6.14 -14.13
C CYS A 76 9.98 5.83 -14.82
N GLY A 77 11.04 6.53 -14.41
CA GLY A 77 12.42 6.26 -14.83
C GLY A 77 12.92 7.17 -15.94
N PHE A 78 13.66 6.58 -16.89
CA PHE A 78 14.41 7.32 -17.89
C PHE A 78 13.55 7.61 -19.12
N PHE A 79 13.11 8.85 -19.29
CA PHE A 79 12.39 9.26 -20.50
C PHE A 79 13.37 9.53 -21.65
N SER A 80 12.87 9.38 -22.88
CA SER A 80 13.64 9.59 -24.09
C SER A 80 12.79 10.21 -25.19
N VAL A 81 13.40 11.08 -25.98
CA VAL A 81 12.81 11.74 -27.15
C VAL A 81 13.75 11.53 -28.33
N GLU A 82 13.25 10.88 -29.37
CA GLU A 82 13.95 10.73 -30.65
C GLU A 82 13.51 11.82 -31.60
N PHE A 83 14.46 12.64 -32.07
CA PHE A 83 14.17 13.74 -33.00
C PHE A 83 14.26 13.26 -34.45
N GLY A 84 13.44 13.88 -35.30
CA GLY A 84 13.56 13.75 -36.75
C GLY A 84 14.75 14.53 -37.31
N ASP A 85 15.09 14.23 -38.55
CA ASP A 85 16.25 14.82 -39.25
C ASP A 85 15.95 16.20 -39.86
N ASP A 86 14.70 16.66 -39.77
CA ASP A 86 14.16 17.83 -40.48
C ASP A 86 13.64 18.89 -39.49
N SER A 87 14.39 19.11 -38.41
CA SER A 87 14.16 20.23 -37.48
C SER A 87 15.02 21.44 -37.88
N ASP A 88 14.52 22.64 -37.65
CA ASP A 88 15.31 23.87 -37.86
C ASP A 88 16.50 23.92 -36.88
N GLU A 89 17.58 24.62 -37.26
CA GLU A 89 18.76 24.76 -36.40
C GLU A 89 18.46 25.56 -35.12
N GLY A 90 19.11 25.18 -34.01
CA GLY A 90 19.01 25.90 -32.73
C GLY A 90 17.68 25.73 -31.97
N GLN A 91 16.84 24.78 -32.39
CA GLN A 91 15.57 24.47 -31.72
C GLN A 91 15.78 23.70 -30.41
N SER A 92 14.80 23.84 -29.52
CA SER A 92 14.66 23.06 -28.29
C SER A 92 13.18 22.78 -28.01
N VAL A 93 12.92 21.70 -27.29
CA VAL A 93 11.59 21.37 -26.76
C VAL A 93 11.61 21.44 -25.23
N HIS A 94 10.47 21.76 -24.65
CA HIS A 94 10.26 21.82 -23.21
C HIS A 94 9.35 20.67 -22.80
N LEU A 95 9.80 19.89 -21.81
CA LEU A 95 9.11 18.71 -21.32
C LEU A 95 8.51 18.98 -19.94
N ALA A 96 7.21 18.77 -19.79
CA ALA A 96 6.48 18.80 -18.53
C ALA A 96 5.81 17.43 -18.26
N PHE A 97 5.58 17.12 -16.99
CA PHE A 97 5.11 15.80 -16.54
C PHE A 97 3.94 15.94 -15.58
N ALA A 98 2.99 15.00 -15.63
CA ALA A 98 1.91 14.92 -14.67
C ALA A 98 1.46 13.47 -14.44
N GLU A 99 1.12 13.10 -13.21
CA GLU A 99 0.38 11.87 -12.91
C GLU A 99 -1.10 12.00 -13.29
N SER A 100 -1.71 13.12 -12.93
CA SER A 100 -3.14 13.39 -13.14
C SER A 100 -3.38 14.34 -14.30
N ASN A 101 -4.51 14.15 -14.98
CA ASN A 101 -4.95 15.04 -16.05
C ASN A 101 -5.26 16.47 -15.56
N TYR A 102 -5.50 16.64 -14.25
CA TYR A 102 -5.75 17.94 -13.64
C TYR A 102 -4.50 18.83 -13.61
N PHE A 103 -3.31 18.24 -13.67
CA PHE A 103 -2.02 18.94 -13.55
C PHE A 103 -1.22 18.93 -14.85
N ILE A 104 -1.85 18.58 -15.98
CA ILE A 104 -1.25 18.73 -17.29
C ILE A 104 -1.10 20.22 -17.57
N ASP A 105 0.15 20.63 -17.74
CA ASP A 105 0.51 21.98 -18.15
C ASP A 105 1.70 21.89 -19.11
N LYS A 106 1.87 22.90 -19.98
CA LYS A 106 2.97 22.95 -20.96
C LYS A 106 4.19 23.71 -20.45
N ASP A 107 4.00 24.53 -19.42
CA ASP A 107 4.96 25.43 -18.77
C ASP A 107 5.32 24.98 -17.34
N ASN A 108 4.59 24.01 -16.77
CA ASN A 108 4.86 23.45 -15.44
C ASN A 108 4.64 21.94 -15.38
N ALA A 109 5.32 21.27 -14.44
CA ALA A 109 5.09 19.87 -14.09
C ALA A 109 4.42 19.76 -12.72
N ASP A 110 3.75 18.63 -12.44
CA ASP A 110 3.27 18.35 -11.10
C ASP A 110 4.42 18.18 -10.10
N ARG A 111 4.18 18.50 -8.83
CA ARG A 111 5.27 18.72 -7.87
C ARG A 111 5.85 17.39 -7.39
N SER A 112 7.13 17.16 -7.70
CA SER A 112 7.92 16.11 -7.06
C SER A 112 8.72 16.62 -5.85
N MET A 113 8.97 17.93 -5.80
CA MET A 113 9.68 18.62 -4.71
C MET A 113 8.69 19.31 -3.75
N ASP A 114 9.15 19.63 -2.54
CA ASP A 114 8.34 20.30 -1.51
C ASP A 114 7.98 21.75 -1.93
N PHE A 115 7.10 22.42 -1.19
CA PHE A 115 6.40 23.65 -1.61
C PHE A 115 7.30 24.83 -2.01
N ILE A 116 8.57 24.81 -1.63
CA ILE A 116 9.55 25.86 -1.93
C ILE A 116 10.25 25.71 -3.29
N ILE A 117 10.10 24.56 -3.96
CA ILE A 117 10.73 24.28 -5.27
C ILE A 117 9.65 23.94 -6.28
N GLU A 118 9.75 24.54 -7.46
CA GLU A 118 8.84 24.25 -8.58
C GLU A 118 9.56 23.36 -9.60
N ASP A 119 8.96 22.23 -9.98
CA ASP A 119 9.57 21.31 -10.94
C ASP A 119 9.82 21.95 -12.32
N LYS A 120 8.87 22.77 -12.83
CA LYS A 120 8.93 23.41 -14.15
C LYS A 120 9.17 22.42 -15.30
N THR A 121 9.49 22.95 -16.48
CA THR A 121 9.85 22.17 -17.67
C THR A 121 11.34 21.88 -17.73
N ILE A 122 11.73 20.76 -18.34
CA ILE A 122 13.10 20.52 -18.79
C ILE A 122 13.26 20.97 -20.23
N GLU A 123 14.21 21.87 -20.51
CA GLU A 123 14.60 22.21 -21.89
C GLU A 123 15.51 21.11 -22.46
N VAL A 124 15.13 20.55 -23.60
CA VAL A 124 15.87 19.54 -24.35
C VAL A 124 16.27 20.13 -25.70
N PRO A 125 17.57 20.37 -25.94
CA PRO A 125 18.06 20.79 -27.24
C PRO A 125 17.75 19.73 -28.31
N VAL A 126 17.21 20.18 -29.44
CA VAL A 126 17.01 19.28 -30.58
C VAL A 126 18.37 18.87 -31.12
N SER A 127 18.58 17.56 -31.24
CA SER A 127 19.82 16.98 -31.76
C SER A 127 19.52 15.73 -32.58
N LYS A 128 20.43 15.34 -33.47
CA LYS A 128 20.27 14.10 -34.24
C LYS A 128 20.35 12.89 -33.30
N GLY A 129 19.37 11.99 -33.40
CA GLY A 129 19.31 10.75 -32.63
C GLY A 129 18.34 10.82 -31.44
N VAL A 130 18.62 10.00 -30.42
CA VAL A 130 17.79 9.84 -29.23
C VAL A 130 18.38 10.64 -28.08
N TYR A 131 17.62 11.59 -27.55
CA TYR A 131 17.88 12.17 -26.25
C TYR A 131 17.38 11.22 -25.16
N VAL A 132 18.22 10.91 -24.19
CA VAL A 132 17.86 10.20 -22.95
C VAL A 132 18.13 11.15 -21.79
N CYS A 133 17.19 11.27 -20.85
CA CYS A 133 17.38 12.16 -19.72
C CYS A 133 18.65 11.81 -18.91
N PRO A 134 19.39 12.80 -18.39
CA PRO A 134 20.44 12.57 -17.40
C PRO A 134 19.94 11.78 -16.20
N PHE A 135 20.84 11.04 -15.54
CA PHE A 135 20.50 10.21 -14.39
C PHE A 135 19.75 10.99 -13.30
N ALA A 136 20.24 12.17 -12.90
CA ALA A 136 19.57 12.99 -11.91
C ALA A 136 18.15 13.45 -12.31
N GLN A 137 17.89 13.58 -13.61
CA GLN A 137 16.61 14.07 -14.13
C GLN A 137 15.63 12.95 -14.48
N GLN A 138 15.96 11.67 -14.23
CA GLN A 138 14.97 10.60 -14.34
C GLN A 138 13.73 10.92 -13.49
N ARG A 139 12.56 10.66 -14.05
CA ARG A 139 11.28 11.10 -13.46
C ARG A 139 10.75 10.02 -12.53
N GLY A 140 10.15 10.45 -11.42
CA GLY A 140 9.29 9.59 -10.62
C GLY A 140 8.02 9.18 -11.37
N ALA A 141 6.96 8.81 -10.66
CA ALA A 141 5.70 8.48 -11.33
C ALA A 141 5.17 9.66 -12.17
N PHE A 142 4.74 9.36 -13.40
CA PHE A 142 3.98 10.24 -14.28
C PHE A 142 3.17 9.40 -15.27
N LYS A 143 2.06 9.93 -15.76
CA LYS A 143 1.24 9.31 -16.82
C LYS A 143 1.24 10.14 -18.09
N TYR A 144 1.34 11.45 -17.93
CA TYR A 144 1.30 12.43 -19.01
C TYR A 144 2.66 13.10 -19.19
N MET A 145 3.06 13.28 -20.45
CA MET A 145 4.21 14.08 -20.83
C MET A 145 3.77 15.12 -21.87
N THR A 146 3.97 16.39 -21.56
CA THR A 146 3.73 17.50 -22.51
C THR A 146 5.04 17.93 -23.13
N ILE A 147 5.12 17.91 -24.46
CA ILE A 147 6.25 18.38 -25.26
C ILE A 147 5.84 19.67 -25.93
N SER A 148 6.59 20.75 -25.74
CA SER A 148 6.21 22.07 -26.26
C SER A 148 7.38 22.90 -26.76
N THR A 149 7.12 23.87 -27.65
CA THR A 149 8.13 24.75 -28.23
C THR A 149 8.07 26.16 -27.64
N ARG A 150 9.21 26.85 -27.56
CA ARG A 150 9.30 28.26 -27.12
C ARG A 150 9.86 29.20 -28.19
N LYS A 151 10.44 28.66 -29.26
CA LYS A 151 11.02 29.42 -30.37
C LYS A 151 10.14 29.31 -31.62
N PRO A 152 10.18 30.30 -32.52
CA PRO A 152 9.66 30.11 -33.88
C PRO A 152 10.50 29.06 -34.62
N GLY A 153 9.90 28.42 -35.62
CA GLY A 153 10.55 27.39 -36.43
C GLY A 153 9.82 26.04 -36.36
N LYS A 154 10.49 24.99 -36.82
CA LYS A 154 9.95 23.63 -36.95
C LYS A 154 10.80 22.66 -36.14
N VAL A 155 10.13 21.84 -35.32
CA VAL A 155 10.73 20.67 -34.66
C VAL A 155 10.07 19.42 -35.20
N SER A 156 10.89 18.44 -35.58
CA SER A 156 10.45 17.10 -35.98
C SER A 156 10.76 16.08 -34.88
N LEU A 157 9.80 15.24 -34.54
CA LEU A 157 9.88 14.20 -33.52
C LEU A 157 9.54 12.86 -34.15
N LYS A 158 10.27 11.79 -33.80
CA LYS A 158 10.00 10.41 -34.25
C LYS A 158 9.34 9.59 -33.14
N LYS A 159 9.88 9.67 -31.93
CA LYS A 159 9.53 8.72 -30.87
C LYS A 159 9.65 9.32 -29.49
N VAL A 160 8.78 8.88 -28.59
CA VAL A 160 8.85 9.17 -27.17
C VAL A 160 8.72 7.85 -26.42
N SER A 161 9.59 7.61 -25.46
CA SER A 161 9.55 6.38 -24.66
C SER A 161 10.03 6.63 -23.24
N THR A 162 9.73 5.71 -22.33
CA THR A 162 10.27 5.71 -20.98
C THR A 162 10.79 4.32 -20.63
N LYS A 163 12.03 4.23 -20.15
CA LYS A 163 12.60 3.00 -19.60
C LYS A 163 12.45 2.99 -18.08
N MET A 164 11.56 2.13 -17.61
CA MET A 164 11.22 1.94 -16.20
C MET A 164 12.36 1.28 -15.43
N ASN A 165 12.75 1.92 -14.33
CA ASN A 165 13.81 1.49 -13.43
C ASN A 165 13.30 0.99 -12.07
N ASN A 166 11.99 1.08 -11.80
CA ASN A 166 11.39 0.56 -10.57
C ASN A 166 11.57 -0.97 -10.47
N MET A 167 11.63 -1.44 -9.23
CA MET A 167 11.76 -2.84 -8.84
C MET A 167 12.79 -3.60 -9.70
N PRO A 168 14.07 -3.20 -9.68
CA PRO A 168 15.12 -3.85 -10.46
C PRO A 168 15.24 -5.36 -10.19
N SER A 169 14.82 -5.84 -9.01
CA SER A 169 14.84 -7.27 -8.65
C SER A 169 14.03 -8.18 -9.58
N LEU A 170 13.03 -7.66 -10.30
CA LEU A 170 12.24 -8.44 -11.26
C LEU A 170 12.90 -8.62 -12.64
N GLY A 171 14.07 -8.04 -12.88
CA GLY A 171 14.71 -8.08 -14.21
C GLY A 171 13.80 -7.47 -15.27
N ASP A 172 13.82 -7.93 -16.51
CA ASP A 172 13.05 -7.31 -17.60
C ASP A 172 11.53 -7.53 -17.54
N ASN A 173 11.06 -8.54 -16.79
CA ASN A 173 9.65 -8.89 -16.71
C ASN A 173 8.99 -8.35 -15.44
N LEU A 174 8.49 -7.12 -15.51
CA LEU A 174 7.73 -6.47 -14.43
C LEU A 174 6.42 -7.20 -14.08
N ARG A 175 5.94 -8.15 -14.90
CA ARG A 175 4.72 -8.92 -14.65
C ARG A 175 4.96 -10.21 -13.88
N ASN A 176 6.21 -10.54 -13.52
CA ASN A 176 6.60 -11.73 -12.76
C ASN A 176 6.25 -11.60 -11.26
N TYR A 177 4.97 -11.49 -10.98
CA TYR A 177 4.43 -11.37 -9.63
C TYR A 177 4.65 -12.69 -8.87
N LYS A 178 4.69 -12.59 -7.54
CA LYS A 178 4.77 -13.75 -6.63
C LYS A 178 3.46 -14.03 -5.92
N GLY A 179 2.45 -13.18 -6.09
CA GLY A 179 1.07 -13.52 -5.75
C GLY A 179 0.05 -13.04 -6.76
N TYR A 180 -1.19 -13.46 -6.54
CA TYR A 180 -2.35 -13.11 -7.36
C TYR A 180 -3.62 -13.09 -6.51
N PHE A 181 -4.63 -12.41 -7.04
CA PHE A 181 -6.01 -12.49 -6.57
C PHE A 181 -6.97 -12.55 -7.75
N TYR A 182 -8.09 -13.25 -7.56
CA TYR A 182 -9.19 -13.28 -8.51
C TYR A 182 -10.53 -13.65 -7.83
N SER A 183 -11.58 -12.96 -8.22
CA SER A 183 -12.94 -13.13 -7.69
C SER A 183 -14.00 -12.91 -8.75
N SER A 184 -15.26 -13.11 -8.38
CA SER A 184 -16.41 -12.77 -9.24
C SER A 184 -16.67 -11.28 -9.40
N ASP A 185 -15.91 -10.41 -8.70
CA ASP A 185 -16.07 -8.96 -8.76
C ASP A 185 -14.90 -8.31 -9.51
N ASP A 186 -15.19 -7.81 -10.71
CA ASP A 186 -14.19 -7.14 -11.56
C ASP A 186 -13.53 -5.94 -10.88
N PHE A 187 -14.26 -5.25 -10.00
CA PHE A 187 -13.71 -4.11 -9.29
C PHE A 187 -12.73 -4.54 -8.18
N ALA A 188 -13.08 -5.55 -7.37
CA ALA A 188 -12.16 -6.16 -6.41
C ALA A 188 -10.89 -6.65 -7.11
N ASN A 189 -11.04 -7.32 -8.26
CA ASN A 189 -9.91 -7.75 -9.08
C ASN A 189 -9.06 -6.53 -9.47
N THR A 190 -9.66 -5.51 -10.07
CA THR A 190 -8.96 -4.28 -10.49
C THR A 190 -8.19 -3.60 -9.36
N ILE A 191 -8.83 -3.40 -8.20
CA ILE A 191 -8.20 -2.66 -7.10
C ILE A 191 -7.07 -3.45 -6.44
N TRP A 192 -7.15 -4.79 -6.38
CA TRP A 192 -6.03 -5.60 -5.91
C TRP A 192 -4.76 -5.34 -6.75
N TYR A 193 -4.88 -5.32 -8.08
CA TYR A 193 -3.74 -5.06 -8.97
C TYR A 193 -3.33 -3.58 -9.00
N ALA A 194 -4.25 -2.64 -8.75
CA ALA A 194 -3.90 -1.23 -8.54
C ALA A 194 -3.06 -1.05 -7.27
N GLY A 195 -3.39 -1.75 -6.18
CA GLY A 195 -2.59 -1.75 -4.95
C GLY A 195 -1.20 -2.35 -5.17
N ALA A 196 -1.13 -3.53 -5.82
CA ALA A 196 0.13 -4.17 -6.16
C ALA A 196 0.99 -3.29 -7.10
N TYR A 197 0.41 -2.67 -8.12
CA TYR A 197 1.15 -1.80 -9.04
C TYR A 197 1.62 -0.50 -8.37
N THR A 198 0.83 0.05 -7.45
CA THR A 198 1.23 1.21 -6.64
C THR A 198 2.46 0.88 -5.80
N VAL A 199 2.49 -0.28 -5.13
CA VAL A 199 3.68 -0.76 -4.42
C VAL A 199 4.86 -0.95 -5.38
N GLN A 200 4.64 -1.57 -6.55
CA GLN A 200 5.70 -1.84 -7.52
C GLN A 200 6.39 -0.56 -8.02
N LEU A 201 5.62 0.50 -8.30
CA LEU A 201 6.15 1.79 -8.71
C LEU A 201 6.97 2.47 -7.60
N SER A 202 6.58 2.25 -6.34
CA SER A 202 7.26 2.76 -5.15
C SER A 202 8.37 1.86 -4.61
N ILE A 203 8.72 0.77 -5.31
CA ILE A 203 9.98 0.06 -5.08
C ILE A 203 11.01 0.67 -6.04
N ILE A 204 11.90 1.50 -5.52
CA ILE A 204 12.85 2.28 -6.32
C ILE A 204 14.28 1.77 -6.13
N PRO A 205 15.18 1.94 -7.12
CA PRO A 205 16.61 1.71 -6.93
C PRO A 205 17.18 2.58 -5.81
N THR A 206 18.11 2.04 -5.03
CA THR A 206 18.66 2.71 -3.84
C THR A 206 19.48 3.95 -4.14
N ASP A 207 19.91 4.17 -5.38
CA ASP A 207 20.64 5.34 -5.85
C ASP A 207 19.72 6.40 -6.50
N THR A 208 18.40 6.25 -6.34
CA THR A 208 17.39 7.10 -6.97
C THR A 208 16.47 7.82 -5.99
N GLY A 209 16.89 7.98 -4.74
CA GLY A 209 16.22 8.83 -3.79
C GLY A 209 16.13 10.27 -4.30
N ARG A 210 15.12 11.01 -3.84
CA ARG A 210 14.96 12.43 -4.16
C ARG A 210 15.91 13.25 -3.30
N ARG A 211 16.64 14.17 -3.91
CA ARG A 211 17.49 15.12 -3.19
C ARG A 211 16.66 16.05 -2.31
N MET A 212 17.13 16.32 -1.09
CA MET A 212 16.45 17.20 -0.14
C MET A 212 16.28 18.63 -0.68
N ASP A 213 15.19 19.29 -0.31
CA ASP A 213 14.83 20.62 -0.81
C ASP A 213 15.88 21.68 -0.47
N ILE A 214 16.45 21.64 0.73
CA ILE A 214 17.41 22.66 1.24
C ILE A 214 18.67 22.77 0.38
N VAL A 215 19.08 21.68 -0.27
CA VAL A 215 20.30 21.63 -1.10
C VAL A 215 19.98 21.60 -2.60
N SER A 216 18.70 21.71 -2.96
CA SER A 216 18.24 21.66 -4.33
C SER A 216 18.13 23.07 -4.95
N PRO A 217 18.27 23.21 -6.28
CA PRO A 217 18.00 24.48 -6.95
C PRO A 217 16.54 24.93 -6.74
N ALA A 218 16.26 26.20 -6.95
CA ALA A 218 14.90 26.77 -6.82
C ALA A 218 13.88 26.18 -7.81
N THR A 219 14.35 25.50 -8.86
CA THR A 219 13.51 24.85 -9.87
C THR A 219 14.07 23.50 -10.30
N GLY A 220 13.19 22.58 -10.70
CA GLY A 220 13.56 21.24 -11.15
C GLY A 220 13.61 20.23 -10.01
N TRP A 221 14.10 19.03 -10.31
CA TRP A 221 14.29 17.94 -9.36
C TRP A 221 15.62 17.24 -9.57
N SER A 222 16.03 16.43 -8.60
CA SER A 222 17.16 15.50 -8.74
C SER A 222 16.88 14.22 -7.99
N ASN A 223 16.82 13.10 -8.71
CA ASN A 223 16.59 11.75 -8.17
C ASN A 223 17.87 10.91 -8.29
N ASP A 224 18.90 11.30 -7.53
CA ASP A 224 20.26 10.76 -7.62
C ASP A 224 20.97 10.60 -6.27
N VAL A 225 20.21 10.52 -5.17
CA VAL A 225 20.78 10.34 -3.83
C VAL A 225 20.51 8.94 -3.30
N GLN A 226 21.44 8.44 -2.48
CA GLN A 226 21.26 7.16 -1.83
C GLN A 226 20.10 7.22 -0.83
N CYS A 227 19.19 6.26 -0.88
CA CYS A 227 18.01 6.16 0.00
C CYS A 227 17.83 4.76 0.61
N GLY A 228 18.84 3.90 0.53
CA GLY A 228 18.74 2.51 0.98
C GLY A 228 20.03 1.71 0.89
N PHE A 229 19.96 0.49 1.42
CA PHE A 229 20.93 -0.58 1.17
C PHE A 229 20.39 -1.57 0.15
N GLY A 230 21.28 -2.34 -0.49
CA GLY A 230 20.87 -3.31 -1.50
C GLY A 230 20.47 -2.64 -2.83
N PRO A 231 19.81 -3.38 -3.74
CA PRO A 231 19.48 -2.89 -5.07
C PRO A 231 18.22 -2.01 -5.10
N GLU A 232 17.30 -2.16 -4.14
CA GLU A 232 16.01 -1.47 -4.13
C GLU A 232 15.43 -1.30 -2.73
N VAL A 233 14.53 -0.31 -2.57
CA VAL A 233 13.81 -0.02 -1.33
C VAL A 233 12.36 0.35 -1.61
N LEU A 234 11.47 0.03 -0.66
CA LEU A 234 10.07 0.45 -0.65
C LEU A 234 9.92 1.82 0.02
N VAL A 235 9.41 2.81 -0.72
CA VAL A 235 9.22 4.21 -0.31
C VAL A 235 7.73 4.61 -0.23
N ASP A 236 7.44 5.80 0.28
CA ASP A 236 6.09 6.37 0.42
C ASP A 236 5.40 6.65 -0.93
N GLY A 237 6.16 7.03 -1.94
CA GLY A 237 5.59 7.47 -3.21
C GLY A 237 6.59 7.38 -4.34
N ALA A 238 6.08 7.15 -5.55
CA ALA A 238 6.93 7.01 -6.73
C ALA A 238 7.30 8.38 -7.36
N ARG A 239 6.46 9.42 -7.20
CA ARG A 239 6.70 10.77 -7.74
C ARG A 239 7.45 11.66 -6.75
N ARG A 240 6.77 12.08 -5.68
CA ARG A 240 7.28 13.00 -4.66
C ARG A 240 7.83 12.24 -3.45
N ASP A 241 8.64 12.91 -2.65
CA ASP A 241 9.44 12.41 -1.52
C ASP A 241 10.43 11.29 -1.84
N ARG A 242 9.96 10.17 -2.40
CA ARG A 242 10.78 8.99 -2.74
C ARG A 242 11.68 8.56 -1.58
N THR A 243 11.10 8.50 -0.39
CA THR A 243 11.82 8.29 0.87
C THR A 243 11.15 7.20 1.70
N ILE A 244 11.92 6.52 2.54
CA ILE A 244 11.36 5.53 3.46
C ILE A 244 10.66 6.25 4.62
N TRP A 245 9.35 6.08 4.69
CA TRP A 245 8.48 6.52 5.77
C TRP A 245 7.88 5.31 6.47
N SER A 246 8.06 5.19 7.79
CA SER A 246 7.64 3.99 8.54
C SER A 246 6.12 3.84 8.64
N GLY A 247 5.37 4.96 8.74
CA GLY A 247 3.90 4.95 8.76
C GLY A 247 3.30 4.28 7.52
N ASP A 248 3.75 4.68 6.34
CA ASP A 248 3.32 4.14 5.04
C ASP A 248 3.51 2.62 4.94
N ARG A 249 4.63 2.15 5.52
CA ARG A 249 5.00 0.74 5.57
C ARG A 249 4.13 -0.09 6.51
N GLY A 250 3.36 0.55 7.39
CA GLY A 250 2.33 -0.11 8.20
C GLY A 250 1.26 -0.82 7.36
N ILE A 251 1.08 -0.41 6.10
CA ILE A 251 0.23 -1.09 5.12
C ILE A 251 1.09 -1.73 4.01
N SER A 252 1.98 -0.94 3.41
CA SER A 252 2.61 -1.33 2.14
C SER A 252 3.56 -2.52 2.24
N GLN A 253 4.13 -2.80 3.42
CA GLN A 253 5.03 -3.94 3.62
C GLN A 253 4.29 -5.28 3.45
N LEU A 254 3.05 -5.40 3.94
CA LEU A 254 2.26 -6.61 3.76
C LEU A 254 1.74 -6.73 2.33
N THR A 255 1.33 -5.62 1.70
CA THR A 255 0.99 -5.62 0.26
C THR A 255 2.18 -6.09 -0.60
N GLU A 256 3.40 -5.63 -0.29
CA GLU A 256 4.62 -6.05 -0.96
C GLU A 256 4.86 -7.55 -0.79
N PHE A 257 4.74 -8.09 0.42
CA PHE A 257 4.84 -9.52 0.69
C PHE A 257 3.84 -10.35 -0.13
N LEU A 258 2.58 -9.93 -0.17
CA LEU A 258 1.52 -10.64 -0.90
C LEU A 258 1.70 -10.59 -2.41
N SER A 259 2.27 -9.51 -2.94
CA SER A 259 2.37 -9.28 -4.40
C SER A 259 3.69 -9.78 -4.98
N PHE A 260 4.79 -9.59 -4.25
CA PHE A 260 6.15 -9.69 -4.79
C PHE A 260 7.13 -10.46 -3.89
N ASN A 261 7.06 -10.27 -2.58
CA ASN A 261 8.00 -10.85 -1.61
C ASN A 261 9.48 -10.70 -2.03
N SER A 262 9.88 -9.48 -2.41
CA SER A 262 11.26 -9.11 -2.73
C SER A 262 12.08 -8.83 -1.45
N GLU A 263 13.33 -8.42 -1.61
CA GLU A 263 14.18 -7.98 -0.48
C GLU A 263 13.96 -6.51 -0.11
N SER A 264 13.18 -5.75 -0.89
CA SER A 264 13.01 -4.30 -0.71
C SER A 264 12.55 -3.92 0.70
N SER A 265 11.67 -4.75 1.29
CA SER A 265 11.12 -4.50 2.62
C SER A 265 12.16 -4.67 3.73
N ILE A 266 12.98 -5.74 3.70
CA ILE A 266 14.05 -5.93 4.71
C ILE A 266 15.17 -4.91 4.52
N ASP A 267 15.50 -4.57 3.28
CA ASP A 267 16.49 -3.54 2.95
C ASP A 267 16.05 -2.15 3.43
N SER A 268 14.77 -1.78 3.23
CA SER A 268 14.21 -0.56 3.80
C SER A 268 14.26 -0.57 5.34
N THR A 269 13.99 -1.70 5.99
CA THR A 269 14.10 -1.79 7.47
C THR A 269 15.55 -1.62 7.93
N ASN A 270 16.50 -2.26 7.26
CA ASN A 270 17.93 -2.10 7.55
C ASN A 270 18.39 -0.65 7.40
N TRP A 271 17.86 0.07 6.40
CA TRP A 271 18.13 1.49 6.22
C TRP A 271 17.64 2.32 7.42
N ILE A 272 16.39 2.14 7.86
CA ILE A 272 15.87 2.84 9.05
C ILE A 272 16.71 2.53 10.29
N LEU A 273 17.08 1.25 10.49
CA LEU A 273 17.88 0.80 11.63
C LEU A 273 19.27 1.45 11.69
N ALA A 274 19.86 1.78 10.54
CA ALA A 274 21.14 2.49 10.49
C ALA A 274 21.05 3.95 10.94
N HIS A 275 19.84 4.52 10.99
CA HIS A 275 19.55 5.90 11.37
C HIS A 275 18.94 6.02 12.77
N GLN A 276 19.05 5.00 13.61
CA GLN A 276 18.69 5.13 15.01
C GLN A 276 19.70 6.03 15.75
N THR A 277 19.22 7.02 16.51
CA THR A 277 20.09 7.86 17.34
C THR A 277 20.66 7.08 18.53
N PRO A 278 21.74 7.56 19.17
CA PRO A 278 22.30 6.92 20.38
C PRO A 278 21.30 6.77 21.53
N GLU A 279 20.30 7.65 21.60
CA GLU A 279 19.23 7.62 22.61
C GLU A 279 18.11 6.64 22.26
N GLY A 280 18.16 5.98 21.10
CA GLY A 280 17.15 5.00 20.66
C GLY A 280 16.09 5.55 19.72
N ARG A 281 16.14 6.83 19.33
CA ARG A 281 15.12 7.44 18.47
C ARG A 281 15.28 6.98 17.02
N PHE A 282 14.15 6.70 16.37
CA PHE A 282 14.08 6.42 14.93
C PHE A 282 13.60 7.66 14.17
N PRO A 283 13.97 7.80 12.88
CA PRO A 283 13.53 8.92 12.06
C PRO A 283 12.02 8.92 11.84
N TYR A 284 11.47 10.13 11.69
CA TYR A 284 10.13 10.39 11.13
C TYR A 284 10.14 10.06 9.63
N ALA A 285 11.07 10.69 8.90
CA ALA A 285 11.39 10.39 7.51
C ALA A 285 12.87 10.03 7.43
N CYS A 286 13.19 8.86 6.88
CA CYS A 286 14.58 8.43 6.79
C CYS A 286 15.38 9.36 5.85
N GLU A 287 16.70 9.26 5.86
CA GLU A 287 17.52 9.86 4.79
C GLU A 287 17.01 9.37 3.42
N PRO A 288 16.84 10.27 2.42
CA PRO A 288 17.46 11.60 2.31
C PRO A 288 16.74 12.79 2.99
N ILE A 289 15.45 12.69 3.33
CA ILE A 289 14.70 13.80 3.97
C ILE A 289 15.22 14.06 5.40
N ASN A 290 15.67 13.00 6.09
CA ASN A 290 16.39 13.07 7.36
C ASN A 290 15.68 13.90 8.45
N ARG A 291 14.45 13.52 8.80
CA ARG A 291 13.69 14.20 9.86
C ARG A 291 13.41 13.26 11.02
N TYR A 292 13.40 13.83 12.23
CA TYR A 292 13.09 13.16 13.51
C TYR A 292 11.97 13.91 14.22
N ASN A 293 11.71 13.56 15.48
CA ASN A 293 10.70 14.17 16.38
C ASN A 293 9.24 13.79 16.06
N SER A 294 9.02 12.54 15.67
CA SER A 294 7.70 11.90 15.66
C SER A 294 7.70 10.71 16.61
N ASP A 295 6.80 10.70 17.60
CA ASP A 295 6.61 9.53 18.47
C ASP A 295 5.85 8.41 17.74
N THR A 296 4.87 8.73 16.90
CA THR A 296 4.08 7.75 16.14
C THR A 296 4.94 7.02 15.09
N TYR A 297 5.77 7.71 14.30
CA TYR A 297 6.62 7.06 13.30
C TYR A 297 7.80 6.31 13.90
N HIS A 298 8.24 6.72 15.10
CA HIS A 298 9.15 5.92 15.89
C HIS A 298 8.52 4.55 16.23
N LEU A 299 7.25 4.52 16.62
CA LEU A 299 6.52 3.28 16.93
C LEU A 299 6.17 2.46 15.66
N TRP A 300 5.83 3.12 14.54
CA TRP A 300 5.68 2.44 13.26
C TRP A 300 6.95 1.74 12.80
N THR A 301 8.13 2.26 13.16
CA THR A 301 9.41 1.57 12.88
C THR A 301 9.50 0.23 13.62
N LEU A 302 9.01 0.16 14.86
CA LEU A 302 8.96 -1.10 15.61
C LEU A 302 8.02 -2.11 14.94
N LYS A 303 6.88 -1.64 14.38
CA LYS A 303 6.02 -2.48 13.53
C LYS A 303 6.74 -3.01 12.30
N CYS A 304 7.54 -2.17 11.64
CA CYS A 304 8.32 -2.58 10.47
C CYS A 304 9.32 -3.69 10.84
N ILE A 305 9.94 -3.63 12.02
CA ILE A 305 10.87 -4.67 12.51
C ILE A 305 10.12 -5.99 12.71
N HIS A 306 8.97 -5.97 13.41
CA HIS A 306 8.12 -7.15 13.59
C HIS A 306 7.69 -7.76 12.25
N SER A 307 7.14 -6.93 11.36
CA SER A 307 6.68 -7.35 10.03
C SER A 307 7.82 -7.92 9.17
N THR A 308 9.06 -7.43 9.35
CA THR A 308 10.24 -7.97 8.66
C THR A 308 10.54 -9.40 9.10
N VAL A 309 10.43 -9.71 10.40
CA VAL A 309 10.59 -11.08 10.94
C VAL A 309 9.49 -11.99 10.43
N TYR A 310 8.24 -11.50 10.44
CA TYR A 310 7.09 -12.32 10.13
C TYR A 310 6.83 -12.54 8.64
N TYR A 311 7.21 -11.61 7.76
CA TYR A 311 6.87 -11.69 6.34
C TYR A 311 8.08 -11.68 5.40
N ASN A 312 9.10 -10.85 5.68
CA ASN A 312 10.15 -10.50 4.72
C ASN A 312 11.52 -11.14 5.03
N SER A 313 11.54 -12.43 5.38
CA SER A 313 12.78 -13.21 5.56
C SER A 313 13.70 -12.75 6.70
N GLY A 314 13.19 -12.01 7.69
CA GLY A 314 13.91 -11.67 8.90
C GLY A 314 14.24 -12.94 9.71
N SER A 315 15.42 -13.51 9.50
CA SER A 315 15.85 -14.71 10.23
C SER A 315 16.02 -14.42 11.72
N LEU A 316 16.01 -15.48 12.55
CA LEU A 316 16.32 -15.36 13.97
C LEU A 316 17.71 -14.72 14.20
N SER A 317 18.67 -14.97 13.31
CA SER A 317 19.98 -14.31 13.34
C SER A 317 19.93 -12.83 13.01
N TRP A 318 19.04 -12.40 12.11
CA TRP A 318 18.78 -10.98 11.85
C TRP A 318 18.14 -10.33 13.07
N LEU A 319 17.09 -10.94 13.63
CA LEU A 319 16.40 -10.44 14.82
C LEU A 319 17.37 -10.29 16.01
N LYS A 320 18.25 -11.28 16.27
CA LYS A 320 19.29 -11.19 17.31
C LYS A 320 20.19 -9.96 17.17
N ARG A 321 20.52 -9.53 15.95
CA ARG A 321 21.33 -8.32 15.72
C ARG A 321 20.53 -7.04 15.92
N VAL A 322 19.25 -7.06 15.59
CA VAL A 322 18.35 -5.90 15.67
C VAL A 322 17.79 -5.71 17.08
N TRP A 323 17.70 -6.78 17.87
CA TRP A 323 17.06 -6.77 19.19
C TRP A 323 17.55 -5.66 20.13
N PRO A 324 18.86 -5.38 20.28
CA PRO A 324 19.32 -4.27 21.13
C PRO A 324 18.82 -2.90 20.68
N ARG A 325 18.54 -2.72 19.38
CA ARG A 325 17.95 -1.48 18.84
C ARG A 325 16.47 -1.38 19.18
N TYR A 326 15.75 -2.50 19.09
CA TYR A 326 14.34 -2.59 19.45
C TYR A 326 14.12 -2.27 20.93
N THR A 327 14.91 -2.90 21.80
CA THR A 327 14.77 -2.71 23.26
C THR A 327 15.15 -1.30 23.68
N LEU A 328 16.21 -0.72 23.10
CA LEU A 328 16.60 0.67 23.34
C LEU A 328 15.51 1.66 22.90
N ALA A 329 14.85 1.41 21.77
CA ALA A 329 13.75 2.23 21.30
C ALA A 329 12.55 2.20 22.27
N ILE A 330 12.15 1.00 22.73
CA ILE A 330 11.10 0.85 23.75
C ILE A 330 11.49 1.53 25.06
N GLU A 331 12.73 1.34 25.54
CA GLU A 331 13.20 1.97 26.78
C GLU A 331 13.15 3.51 26.69
N MET A 332 13.52 4.07 25.54
CA MET A 332 13.48 5.51 25.30
C MET A 332 12.05 6.04 25.34
N ILE A 333 11.14 5.45 24.55
CA ILE A 333 9.76 5.95 24.41
C ILE A 333 8.94 5.71 25.67
N TRP A 334 9.17 4.62 26.40
CA TRP A 334 8.44 4.28 27.62
C TRP A 334 8.62 5.31 28.74
N LYS A 335 9.74 6.05 28.75
CA LYS A 335 9.97 7.17 29.70
C LYS A 335 8.99 8.33 29.54
N GLN A 336 8.15 8.31 28.51
CA GLN A 336 7.09 9.29 28.28
C GLN A 336 5.73 8.86 28.85
N VAL A 337 5.60 7.63 29.35
CA VAL A 337 4.42 7.19 30.10
C VAL A 337 4.45 7.80 31.49
N ASP A 338 3.40 8.55 31.85
CA ASP A 338 3.30 9.27 33.12
C ASP A 338 2.26 8.66 34.07
N GLU A 339 1.85 9.40 35.10
CA GLU A 339 0.89 8.95 36.10
C GLU A 339 -0.49 8.54 35.55
N THR A 340 -0.83 8.93 34.32
CA THR A 340 -2.05 8.48 33.64
C THR A 340 -1.98 7.00 33.22
N GLY A 341 -0.78 6.42 33.19
CA GLY A 341 -0.53 5.10 32.61
C GLY A 341 -0.48 5.11 31.08
N THR A 342 -0.59 6.28 30.45
CA THR A 342 -0.48 6.47 29.00
C THR A 342 0.71 7.35 28.64
N LEU A 343 1.19 7.23 27.40
CA LEU A 343 2.25 8.06 26.85
C LEU A 343 1.76 9.47 26.57
N LYS A 344 2.52 10.45 27.07
CA LYS A 344 2.37 11.87 26.74
C LYS A 344 3.35 12.31 25.66
N ILE A 345 2.85 12.88 24.58
CA ILE A 345 3.62 13.22 23.38
C ILE A 345 4.76 14.20 23.68
N LYS A 346 5.96 13.90 23.15
CA LYS A 346 7.11 14.81 23.09
C LYS A 346 7.62 15.03 21.66
N GLY A 347 7.36 14.11 20.75
CA GLY A 347 7.62 14.19 19.33
C GLY A 347 6.33 14.52 18.56
N PRO A 348 6.07 15.80 18.25
CA PRO A 348 4.75 16.26 17.80
C PRO A 348 4.46 16.01 16.32
N LEU A 349 5.45 15.58 15.53
CA LEU A 349 5.24 15.33 14.10
C LEU A 349 4.45 14.05 13.92
N ASP A 350 3.41 14.11 13.10
CA ASP A 350 2.58 12.97 12.73
C ASP A 350 1.98 13.18 11.34
N TRP A 351 1.40 12.12 10.79
CA TRP A 351 0.55 12.25 9.62
C TRP A 351 -0.76 12.97 10.03
N GLY A 352 -1.37 13.71 9.10
CA GLY A 352 -2.73 14.26 9.26
C GLY A 352 -2.91 15.44 10.22
N ARG A 353 -1.94 15.74 11.10
CA ARG A 353 -2.00 16.84 12.08
C ARG A 353 -0.79 17.75 11.95
N ASP A 354 -0.99 19.05 12.14
CA ASP A 354 0.13 20.01 12.18
C ASP A 354 1.01 19.79 13.42
N VAL A 355 0.39 19.51 14.57
CA VAL A 355 1.06 19.26 15.85
C VAL A 355 0.23 18.25 16.65
N LEU A 356 0.81 17.08 16.91
CA LEU A 356 0.26 16.09 17.85
C LEU A 356 0.63 16.48 19.28
N VAL A 357 -0.32 16.37 20.21
CA VAL A 357 -0.17 16.81 21.61
C VAL A 357 -0.80 15.82 22.59
N GLY A 358 -0.65 16.10 23.89
CA GLY A 358 -1.38 15.39 24.95
C GLY A 358 -1.06 13.90 25.04
N HIS A 359 -2.00 13.16 25.60
CA HIS A 359 -2.04 11.71 25.65
C HIS A 359 -2.79 11.18 24.42
N SER A 360 -2.09 11.12 23.29
CA SER A 360 -2.69 10.76 22.01
C SER A 360 -3.11 9.28 21.94
N THR A 361 -4.38 9.02 21.63
CA THR A 361 -4.92 7.68 21.38
C THR A 361 -4.18 6.94 20.26
N PRO A 362 -3.98 7.48 19.04
CA PRO A 362 -3.26 6.76 18.00
C PRO A 362 -1.83 6.41 18.42
N CYS A 363 -1.11 7.33 19.08
CA CYS A 363 0.24 7.04 19.57
C CYS A 363 0.27 5.96 20.65
N ASN A 364 -0.69 5.98 21.58
CA ASN A 364 -0.79 4.97 22.63
C ASN A 364 -1.21 3.60 22.09
N CYS A 365 -2.09 3.55 21.08
CA CYS A 365 -2.41 2.30 20.38
C CYS A 365 -1.18 1.72 19.67
N LEU A 366 -0.34 2.57 19.07
CA LEU A 366 0.92 2.14 18.45
C LEU A 366 1.95 1.67 19.49
N LEU A 367 1.99 2.28 20.68
CA LEU A 367 2.86 1.82 21.77
C LEU A 367 2.42 0.46 22.28
N TYR A 368 1.11 0.24 22.44
CA TYR A 368 0.57 -1.09 22.76
C TYR A 368 0.99 -2.12 21.72
N MET A 369 0.81 -1.81 20.43
CA MET A 369 1.22 -2.69 19.33
C MET A 369 2.71 -3.01 19.41
N ALA A 370 3.58 -2.01 19.63
CA ALA A 370 5.02 -2.23 19.71
C ALA A 370 5.43 -3.09 20.93
N LEU A 371 4.71 -3.00 22.05
CA LEU A 371 4.95 -3.85 23.20
C LEU A 371 4.45 -5.29 22.97
N ALA A 372 3.27 -5.45 22.37
CA ALA A 372 2.72 -6.77 22.03
C ALA A 372 3.60 -7.50 21.01
N ASP A 373 3.95 -6.82 19.91
CA ASP A 373 4.88 -7.32 18.90
C ASP A 373 6.26 -7.60 19.54
N GLY A 374 6.73 -6.73 20.43
CA GLY A 374 8.00 -6.89 21.15
C GLY A 374 8.02 -8.13 22.04
N ALA A 375 6.92 -8.41 22.76
CA ALA A 375 6.82 -9.60 23.61
C ALA A 375 6.91 -10.89 22.78
N GLU A 376 6.26 -10.90 21.61
CA GLU A 376 6.34 -12.03 20.66
C GLU A 376 7.77 -12.22 20.11
N LEU A 377 8.44 -11.13 19.71
CA LEU A 377 9.84 -11.17 19.28
C LEU A 377 10.79 -11.66 20.39
N ALA A 378 10.55 -11.24 21.65
CA ALA A 378 11.33 -11.69 22.80
C ALA A 378 11.17 -13.20 23.05
N VAL A 379 9.96 -13.74 22.90
CA VAL A 379 9.71 -15.19 22.96
C VAL A 379 10.52 -15.94 21.90
N LEU A 380 10.54 -15.46 20.65
CA LEU A 380 11.35 -16.08 19.57
C LEU A 380 12.84 -16.10 19.89
N LEU A 381 13.34 -15.10 20.63
CA LEU A 381 14.73 -14.99 21.05
C LEU A 381 15.06 -15.80 22.31
N GLY A 382 14.05 -16.30 23.03
CA GLY A 382 14.21 -16.89 24.36
C GLY A 382 14.51 -15.85 25.45
N ASP A 383 14.24 -14.57 25.20
CA ASP A 383 14.42 -13.46 26.14
C ASP A 383 13.18 -13.33 27.03
N LYS A 384 13.15 -14.15 28.08
CA LYS A 384 11.99 -14.25 28.99
C LYS A 384 11.71 -12.96 29.76
N GLU A 385 12.77 -12.20 30.09
CA GLU A 385 12.65 -10.97 30.86
C GLU A 385 11.88 -9.91 30.08
N HIS A 386 12.31 -9.61 28.85
CA HIS A 386 11.59 -8.65 28.01
C HIS A 386 10.22 -9.17 27.57
N ALA A 387 10.05 -10.48 27.38
CA ALA A 387 8.74 -11.06 27.05
C ALA A 387 7.70 -10.77 28.15
N GLU A 388 8.06 -11.04 29.41
CA GLU A 388 7.19 -10.77 30.57
C GLU A 388 7.00 -9.26 30.81
N GLU A 389 8.07 -8.47 30.70
CA GLU A 389 8.03 -7.02 30.87
C GLU A 389 7.10 -6.37 29.84
N TYR A 390 7.29 -6.66 28.55
CA TYR A 390 6.52 -6.05 27.48
C TYR A 390 5.06 -6.49 27.50
N ALA A 391 4.78 -7.77 27.81
CA ALA A 391 3.41 -8.23 28.00
C ALA A 391 2.71 -7.51 29.17
N THR A 392 3.40 -7.33 30.30
CA THR A 392 2.85 -6.60 31.46
C THR A 392 2.57 -5.14 31.11
N LYS A 393 3.55 -4.46 30.48
CA LYS A 393 3.40 -3.08 30.03
C LYS A 393 2.28 -2.91 29.02
N ALA A 394 2.15 -3.82 28.05
CA ALA A 394 1.07 -3.80 27.07
C ALA A 394 -0.30 -3.92 27.74
N ASN A 395 -0.46 -4.85 28.69
CA ASN A 395 -1.73 -5.03 29.40
C ASN A 395 -2.10 -3.79 30.23
N SER A 396 -1.18 -3.25 31.02
CA SER A 396 -1.43 -2.03 31.81
C SER A 396 -1.74 -0.82 30.92
N LEU A 397 -1.03 -0.67 29.80
CA LEU A 397 -1.28 0.41 28.84
C LEU A 397 -2.67 0.26 28.18
N LYS A 398 -3.07 -0.96 27.82
CA LYS A 398 -4.39 -1.24 27.25
C LYS A 398 -5.51 -0.86 28.23
N GLU A 399 -5.36 -1.20 29.51
CA GLU A 399 -6.30 -0.79 30.56
C GLU A 399 -6.36 0.74 30.70
N ALA A 400 -5.19 1.41 30.72
CA ALA A 400 -5.11 2.87 30.82
C ALA A 400 -5.77 3.57 29.63
N ILE A 401 -5.50 3.14 28.39
CA ILE A 401 -6.16 3.69 27.17
C ILE A 401 -7.69 3.56 27.28
N ASN A 402 -8.18 2.37 27.66
CA ASN A 402 -9.61 2.08 27.73
C ASN A 402 -10.34 2.84 28.85
N SER A 403 -9.63 3.31 29.86
CA SER A 403 -10.21 4.04 30.99
C SER A 403 -10.06 5.55 30.85
N TYR A 404 -8.90 6.01 30.37
CA TYR A 404 -8.53 7.43 30.36
C TYR A 404 -8.95 8.16 29.08
N LEU A 405 -8.86 7.51 27.92
CA LEU A 405 -9.07 8.16 26.61
C LEU A 405 -10.44 7.85 25.98
N TRP A 406 -11.26 7.06 26.67
CA TRP A 406 -12.55 6.61 26.18
C TRP A 406 -13.65 7.63 26.50
N ASP A 407 -14.43 8.00 25.49
CA ASP A 407 -15.64 8.78 25.64
C ASP A 407 -16.87 7.86 25.64
N GLU A 408 -17.49 7.73 26.81
CA GLU A 408 -18.65 6.87 27.01
C GLU A 408 -19.91 7.38 26.32
N GLU A 409 -20.06 8.69 26.10
CA GLU A 409 -21.23 9.26 25.43
C GLU A 409 -21.15 9.04 23.92
N GLU A 410 -19.99 9.34 23.34
CA GLU A 410 -19.77 9.19 21.91
C GLU A 410 -19.56 7.73 21.49
N GLY A 411 -19.08 6.87 22.42
CA GLY A 411 -18.75 5.48 22.13
C GLY A 411 -17.57 5.37 21.17
N LEU A 412 -16.60 6.26 21.35
CA LEU A 412 -15.35 6.38 20.59
C LEU A 412 -14.24 6.83 21.55
N PHE A 413 -13.00 6.61 21.17
CA PHE A 413 -11.85 7.22 21.83
C PHE A 413 -11.68 8.67 21.37
N MET A 414 -11.33 9.56 22.31
CA MET A 414 -10.82 10.90 22.00
C MET A 414 -9.51 10.80 21.22
N ASP A 415 -9.16 11.82 20.46
CA ASP A 415 -7.85 11.87 19.78
C ASP A 415 -6.70 12.01 20.79
N ASP A 416 -6.90 12.88 21.77
CA ASP A 416 -6.02 13.12 22.90
C ASP A 416 -6.85 13.69 24.08
N ASP A 417 -6.20 13.97 25.20
CA ASP A 417 -6.80 14.52 26.42
C ASP A 417 -6.90 16.07 26.43
N VAL A 418 -6.62 16.72 25.30
CA VAL A 418 -6.59 18.19 25.16
C VAL A 418 -7.65 18.70 24.19
N SER A 419 -7.92 17.93 23.15
CA SER A 419 -8.86 18.22 22.06
C SER A 419 -10.25 17.66 22.36
N ASN A 420 -11.25 18.15 21.62
CA ASN A 420 -12.62 17.67 21.68
C ASN A 420 -13.02 16.87 20.42
N ILE A 421 -12.05 16.16 19.83
CA ILE A 421 -12.28 15.35 18.63
C ILE A 421 -12.03 13.88 18.94
N HIS A 422 -12.74 12.99 18.23
CA HIS A 422 -12.50 11.56 18.26
C HIS A 422 -11.85 11.19 16.94
N SER A 423 -10.55 10.95 16.92
CA SER A 423 -9.83 10.74 15.66
C SER A 423 -10.25 9.48 14.93
N HIS A 424 -10.14 9.51 13.61
CA HIS A 424 -10.36 8.33 12.78
C HIS A 424 -9.24 7.31 13.02
N ASP A 425 -7.97 7.71 13.01
CA ASP A 425 -6.85 6.80 13.25
C ASP A 425 -6.88 6.14 14.63
N GLY A 426 -7.05 6.90 15.71
CA GLY A 426 -7.06 6.35 17.07
C GLY A 426 -8.10 5.23 17.23
N ASN A 427 -9.29 5.45 16.69
CA ASN A 427 -10.38 4.47 16.73
C ASN A 427 -10.14 3.28 15.79
N ALA A 428 -9.68 3.51 14.56
CA ALA A 428 -9.37 2.43 13.61
C ALA A 428 -8.22 1.54 14.10
N LEU A 429 -7.15 2.14 14.65
CA LEU A 429 -6.01 1.46 15.27
C LEU A 429 -6.45 0.66 16.51
N SER A 430 -7.37 1.21 17.32
CA SER A 430 -7.85 0.53 18.52
C SER A 430 -8.53 -0.81 18.21
N LEU A 431 -9.21 -0.89 17.07
CA LEU A 431 -9.82 -2.12 16.56
C LEU A 431 -8.77 -3.02 15.92
N PHE A 432 -7.96 -2.47 15.00
CA PHE A 432 -7.01 -3.24 14.20
C PHE A 432 -5.96 -3.96 15.08
N TYR A 433 -5.42 -3.26 16.08
CA TYR A 433 -4.45 -3.80 17.03
C TYR A 433 -5.09 -4.35 18.31
N LYS A 434 -6.42 -4.53 18.35
CA LYS A 434 -7.13 -5.15 19.49
C LYS A 434 -6.88 -4.45 20.84
N VAL A 435 -6.76 -3.13 20.83
CA VAL A 435 -6.63 -2.30 22.03
C VAL A 435 -7.98 -2.11 22.70
N ALA A 436 -9.05 -1.90 21.93
CA ALA A 436 -10.40 -1.74 22.49
C ALA A 436 -10.86 -3.03 23.21
N THR A 437 -11.60 -2.88 24.32
CA THR A 437 -12.24 -4.01 25.00
C THR A 437 -13.39 -4.59 24.16
N GLU A 438 -13.72 -5.86 24.39
CA GLU A 438 -14.76 -6.58 23.62
C GLU A 438 -16.11 -5.84 23.60
N GLU A 439 -16.50 -5.24 24.72
CA GLU A 439 -17.74 -4.47 24.87
C GLU A 439 -17.79 -3.17 24.03
N LYS A 440 -16.62 -2.67 23.58
CA LYS A 440 -16.49 -1.43 22.79
C LYS A 440 -16.38 -1.69 21.29
N LEU A 441 -16.00 -2.90 20.86
CA LEU A 441 -15.71 -3.21 19.46
C LEU A 441 -16.86 -2.82 18.53
N GLU A 442 -18.08 -3.27 18.84
CA GLU A 442 -19.26 -2.97 18.02
C GLU A 442 -19.61 -1.48 18.05
N ARG A 443 -19.46 -0.82 19.20
CA ARG A 443 -19.76 0.62 19.33
C ARG A 443 -18.84 1.45 18.43
N ILE A 444 -17.53 1.20 18.51
CA ILE A 444 -16.55 1.91 17.68
C ILE A 444 -16.79 1.62 16.21
N SER A 445 -16.91 0.34 15.84
CA SER A 445 -17.13 -0.07 14.46
C SER A 445 -18.40 0.55 13.88
N LYS A 446 -19.50 0.60 14.64
CA LYS A 446 -20.74 1.22 14.19
C LYS A 446 -20.63 2.74 14.11
N ASN A 447 -19.99 3.38 15.09
CA ASN A 447 -19.89 4.84 15.15
C ASN A 447 -18.96 5.41 14.06
N LEU A 448 -17.91 4.69 13.66
CA LEU A 448 -17.06 5.07 12.53
C LEU A 448 -17.88 5.20 11.23
N THR A 449 -18.85 4.32 10.98
CA THR A 449 -19.70 4.39 9.77
C THR A 449 -20.50 5.69 9.64
N LYS A 450 -20.77 6.38 10.75
CA LYS A 450 -21.49 7.68 10.75
C LYS A 450 -20.70 8.78 10.03
N ARG A 451 -19.40 8.58 9.79
CA ARG A 451 -18.50 9.54 9.12
C ARG A 451 -18.38 9.27 7.63
N TRP A 452 -19.05 8.24 7.12
CA TRP A 452 -18.99 7.91 5.71
C TRP A 452 -19.80 8.90 4.89
N THR A 453 -19.14 9.40 3.85
CA THR A 453 -19.78 10.16 2.79
C THR A 453 -19.76 9.32 1.51
N LYS A 454 -20.39 9.79 0.44
CA LYS A 454 -20.23 9.19 -0.90
C LYS A 454 -18.78 9.15 -1.42
N TYR A 455 -17.83 9.79 -0.72
CA TYR A 455 -16.43 9.86 -1.09
C TYR A 455 -15.53 8.99 -0.21
N GLY A 456 -16.02 8.45 0.91
CA GLY A 456 -15.24 7.70 1.89
C GLY A 456 -15.39 8.22 3.32
N ALA A 457 -14.54 7.71 4.21
CA ALA A 457 -14.56 8.00 5.64
C ALA A 457 -13.78 9.27 6.00
N LEU A 458 -14.46 10.24 6.61
CA LEU A 458 -13.86 11.50 7.03
C LEU A 458 -12.95 11.32 8.25
N ALA A 459 -11.78 11.96 8.23
CA ALA A 459 -10.85 12.06 9.34
C ALA A 459 -10.97 13.41 10.07
N PRO A 460 -11.64 13.48 11.25
CA PRO A 460 -11.79 14.74 12.00
C PRO A 460 -10.47 15.44 12.32
N GLU A 461 -9.44 14.66 12.64
CA GLU A 461 -8.08 15.11 12.93
C GLU A 461 -7.41 15.86 11.78
N MET A 462 -7.89 15.63 10.55
CA MET A 462 -7.30 16.17 9.32
C MET A 462 -8.29 17.06 8.57
N GLN A 463 -8.98 17.95 9.29
CA GLN A 463 -9.96 18.88 8.71
C GLN A 463 -11.03 18.16 7.86
N HIS A 464 -11.41 16.94 8.26
CA HIS A 464 -12.33 16.07 7.53
C HIS A 464 -11.88 15.69 6.11
N ALA A 465 -10.56 15.66 5.86
CA ALA A 465 -10.01 15.00 4.68
C ALA A 465 -10.27 13.48 4.74
N ILE A 466 -10.07 12.81 3.61
CA ILE A 466 -10.19 11.37 3.46
C ILE A 466 -8.81 10.82 3.10
N SER A 467 -8.31 9.91 3.93
CA SER A 467 -6.99 9.28 3.76
C SER A 467 -7.14 7.76 3.62
N PRO A 468 -6.76 7.18 2.47
CA PRO A 468 -6.67 5.74 2.27
C PRO A 468 -5.73 5.01 3.23
N PHE A 469 -4.81 5.72 3.89
CA PHE A 469 -4.00 5.13 4.94
C PHE A 469 -4.87 4.58 6.08
N ILE A 470 -5.65 5.46 6.72
CA ILE A 470 -6.52 5.05 7.82
C ILE A 470 -7.78 4.36 7.33
N GLY A 471 -8.30 4.76 6.16
CA GLY A 471 -9.40 4.02 5.52
C GLY A 471 -9.05 2.54 5.32
N SER A 472 -7.79 2.19 5.04
CA SER A 472 -7.32 0.79 4.98
C SER A 472 -7.44 0.09 6.34
N LEU A 473 -7.08 0.76 7.43
CA LEU A 473 -7.19 0.21 8.78
C LEU A 473 -8.65 0.05 9.21
N GLU A 474 -9.51 1.04 8.95
CA GLU A 474 -10.95 0.95 9.21
C GLU A 474 -11.59 -0.19 8.40
N LEU A 475 -11.28 -0.27 7.11
CA LEU A 475 -11.74 -1.34 6.21
C LEU A 475 -11.47 -2.72 6.80
N MET A 476 -10.21 -2.99 7.20
CA MET A 476 -9.84 -4.28 7.77
C MET A 476 -10.41 -4.49 9.17
N SER A 477 -10.50 -3.44 9.98
CA SER A 477 -11.05 -3.48 11.33
C SER A 477 -12.50 -3.93 11.38
N HIS A 478 -13.34 -3.45 10.46
CA HIS A 478 -14.73 -3.89 10.36
C HIS A 478 -14.85 -5.42 10.17
N THR A 479 -14.05 -6.00 9.28
CA THR A 479 -14.04 -7.45 9.09
C THR A 479 -13.48 -8.17 10.33
N LEU A 480 -12.42 -7.65 10.96
CA LEU A 480 -11.84 -8.24 12.18
C LEU A 480 -12.87 -8.38 13.30
N VAL A 481 -13.70 -7.34 13.51
CA VAL A 481 -14.73 -7.33 14.55
C VAL A 481 -16.04 -8.02 14.15
N GLY A 482 -16.09 -8.70 12.99
CA GLY A 482 -17.25 -9.49 12.57
C GLY A 482 -18.31 -8.72 11.77
N HIS A 483 -17.93 -7.58 11.19
CA HIS A 483 -18.78 -6.75 10.33
C HIS A 483 -18.24 -6.61 8.90
N PRO A 484 -17.98 -7.71 8.17
CA PRO A 484 -17.45 -7.67 6.82
C PRO A 484 -18.37 -6.93 5.82
N GLU A 485 -19.68 -6.85 6.07
CA GLU A 485 -20.61 -6.05 5.28
C GLU A 485 -20.23 -4.55 5.28
N ARG A 486 -19.80 -4.03 6.43
CA ARG A 486 -19.28 -2.66 6.56
C ARG A 486 -17.99 -2.50 5.76
N SER A 487 -17.12 -3.50 5.76
CA SER A 487 -15.91 -3.50 4.93
C SER A 487 -16.25 -3.44 3.43
N TYR A 488 -17.19 -4.27 2.96
CA TYR A 488 -17.62 -4.23 1.56
C TYR A 488 -18.19 -2.87 1.17
N GLU A 489 -19.02 -2.27 2.03
CA GLU A 489 -19.59 -0.94 1.79
C GLU A 489 -18.51 0.15 1.72
N LEU A 490 -17.57 0.18 2.68
CA LEU A 490 -16.47 1.14 2.66
C LEU A 490 -15.55 0.92 1.45
N PHE A 491 -15.27 -0.34 1.10
CA PHE A 491 -14.49 -0.68 -0.08
C PHE A 491 -15.10 -0.08 -1.35
N ARG A 492 -16.41 -0.28 -1.56
CA ARG A 492 -17.14 0.28 -2.71
C ARG A 492 -17.21 1.79 -2.68
N THR A 493 -17.42 2.38 -1.50
CA THR A 493 -17.57 3.82 -1.34
C THR A 493 -16.25 4.55 -1.59
N MET A 494 -15.21 4.16 -0.85
CA MET A 494 -13.95 4.89 -0.82
C MET A 494 -13.06 4.55 -2.01
N TRP A 495 -12.74 3.26 -2.23
CA TRP A 495 -11.92 2.88 -3.39
C TRP A 495 -12.67 3.02 -4.71
N GLY A 496 -14.00 2.85 -4.70
CA GLY A 496 -14.83 3.17 -5.86
C GLY A 496 -14.73 4.65 -6.23
N TYR A 497 -14.69 5.55 -5.25
CA TYR A 497 -14.42 6.96 -5.50
C TYR A 497 -12.98 7.21 -5.97
N ILE A 498 -11.96 6.72 -5.24
CA ILE A 498 -10.54 6.87 -5.62
C ILE A 498 -10.30 6.46 -7.07
N TRP A 499 -10.86 5.31 -7.46
CA TRP A 499 -10.72 4.81 -8.82
C TRP A 499 -11.42 5.72 -9.83
N ASN A 500 -12.64 6.19 -9.55
CA ASN A 500 -13.48 6.92 -10.50
C ASN A 500 -13.45 8.44 -10.39
N ALA A 501 -12.63 8.99 -9.48
CA ALA A 501 -12.48 10.42 -9.32
C ALA A 501 -12.07 11.07 -10.66
N PRO A 502 -12.54 12.29 -10.98
CA PRO A 502 -12.20 12.97 -12.23
C PRO A 502 -10.69 13.19 -12.46
N TYR A 503 -9.92 13.22 -11.38
CA TYR A 503 -8.46 13.34 -11.33
C TYR A 503 -7.76 11.99 -11.14
N GLY A 504 -8.50 10.88 -11.05
CA GLY A 504 -7.98 9.53 -10.82
C GLY A 504 -7.20 9.02 -12.04
N VAL A 505 -6.07 8.36 -11.78
CA VAL A 505 -5.11 7.97 -12.85
C VAL A 505 -5.42 6.62 -13.49
N LYS A 506 -6.33 5.84 -12.90
CA LYS A 506 -6.75 4.50 -13.39
C LYS A 506 -5.60 3.50 -13.53
N SER A 507 -4.56 3.62 -12.70
CA SER A 507 -3.42 2.69 -12.69
C SER A 507 -2.84 2.47 -11.30
N SER A 508 -2.74 3.53 -10.49
CA SER A 508 -2.23 3.51 -9.13
C SER A 508 -3.18 4.26 -8.19
N LEU A 509 -2.95 4.15 -6.89
CA LEU A 509 -3.83 4.66 -5.84
C LEU A 509 -3.27 5.96 -5.23
N ILE A 510 -4.18 6.90 -4.94
CA ILE A 510 -3.88 8.25 -4.47
C ILE A 510 -3.55 8.29 -2.96
N GLU A 511 -2.74 9.27 -2.59
CA GLU A 511 -2.37 9.59 -1.21
C GLU A 511 -3.56 9.97 -0.32
N GLY A 512 -4.46 10.81 -0.81
CA GLY A 512 -5.55 11.38 -0.02
C GLY A 512 -6.26 12.50 -0.78
N TYR A 513 -7.40 12.94 -0.27
CA TYR A 513 -8.24 13.97 -0.89
C TYR A 513 -9.18 14.59 0.16
N ASN A 514 -9.96 15.59 -0.24
CA ASN A 514 -10.77 16.37 0.69
C ASN A 514 -12.10 15.68 0.96
N GLY A 515 -12.75 15.99 2.08
CA GLY A 515 -14.05 15.40 2.45
C GLY A 515 -15.19 15.65 1.46
N ASP A 516 -15.05 16.63 0.56
CA ASP A 516 -15.99 16.91 -0.53
C ASP A 516 -15.63 16.23 -1.87
N GLY A 517 -14.60 15.37 -1.86
CA GLY A 517 -14.07 14.66 -3.01
C GLY A 517 -13.08 15.47 -3.86
N THR A 518 -12.92 16.77 -3.65
CA THR A 518 -11.96 17.55 -4.47
C THR A 518 -10.53 17.05 -4.29
N CYS A 519 -9.71 17.18 -5.36
CA CYS A 519 -8.28 16.85 -5.33
C CYS A 519 -7.52 17.87 -4.48
N LYS A 520 -7.71 17.78 -3.17
CA LYS A 520 -7.20 18.68 -2.16
C LYS A 520 -6.85 17.86 -0.93
N TYR A 521 -5.65 18.04 -0.39
CA TYR A 521 -5.23 17.43 0.86
C TYR A 521 -4.64 18.54 1.73
N PRO A 522 -4.98 18.64 3.03
CA PRO A 522 -4.68 19.81 3.84
C PRO A 522 -3.20 19.86 4.28
N PHE A 523 -2.30 20.10 3.32
CA PHE A 523 -0.90 20.39 3.56
C PHE A 523 -0.66 21.86 3.94
N ILE A 524 0.38 22.12 4.73
CA ILE A 524 0.93 23.47 4.95
C ILE A 524 1.51 23.98 3.63
N GLY A 525 1.14 25.19 3.18
CA GLY A 525 1.64 25.78 1.92
C GLY A 525 0.90 25.32 0.65
N TYR A 526 -0.13 24.47 0.81
CA TYR A 526 -1.07 23.91 -0.16
C TYR A 526 -0.84 24.18 -1.66
N ASP A 527 -0.42 23.13 -2.36
CA ASP A 527 -0.55 22.97 -3.82
C ASP A 527 -1.12 21.57 -4.13
N PRO A 528 -2.31 21.44 -4.75
CA PRO A 528 -2.89 20.13 -5.04
C PRO A 528 -2.06 19.30 -6.03
N ALA A 529 -1.19 19.90 -6.83
CA ALA A 529 -0.25 19.17 -7.69
C ALA A 529 0.83 18.43 -6.89
N TYR A 530 0.93 18.65 -5.57
CA TYR A 530 1.81 17.92 -4.66
C TYR A 530 1.22 16.58 -4.19
N ILE A 531 -0.10 16.38 -4.28
CA ILE A 531 -0.73 15.11 -3.87
C ILE A 531 -0.20 13.98 -4.76
N SER A 532 0.29 12.90 -4.15
CA SER A 532 0.78 11.73 -4.89
C SER A 532 -0.39 10.90 -5.41
N HIS A 533 -0.40 10.55 -6.71
CA HIS A 533 -1.36 9.60 -7.28
C HIS A 533 -0.81 8.16 -7.31
N CYS A 534 0.31 7.93 -6.62
CA CYS A 534 0.94 6.63 -6.46
C CYS A 534 1.51 6.50 -5.05
N HIS A 535 0.64 6.20 -4.08
CA HIS A 535 0.97 6.15 -2.66
C HIS A 535 0.62 4.78 -2.04
N PRO A 536 1.61 3.92 -1.70
CA PRO A 536 1.37 2.55 -1.26
C PRO A 536 0.54 2.37 0.01
N TRP A 537 0.42 3.40 0.86
CA TRP A 537 -0.45 3.33 2.04
C TRP A 537 -1.94 3.16 1.69
N ALA A 538 -2.31 3.35 0.42
CA ALA A 538 -3.68 3.20 -0.08
C ALA A 538 -4.01 1.76 -0.50
N SER A 539 -3.03 0.85 -0.39
CA SER A 539 -3.10 -0.52 -0.90
C SER A 539 -3.79 -1.53 0.02
N GLY A 540 -4.42 -1.07 1.11
CA GLY A 540 -5.13 -1.92 2.08
C GLY A 540 -6.11 -2.94 1.50
N PRO A 541 -6.87 -2.66 0.41
CA PRO A 541 -7.74 -3.67 -0.18
C PRO A 541 -6.99 -4.91 -0.68
N THR A 542 -5.73 -4.79 -1.08
CA THR A 542 -4.90 -5.94 -1.49
C THR A 542 -4.76 -6.93 -0.33
N ILE A 543 -4.56 -6.41 0.89
CA ILE A 543 -4.47 -7.16 2.14
C ILE A 543 -5.84 -7.72 2.51
N TRP A 544 -6.85 -6.85 2.61
CA TRP A 544 -8.22 -7.23 2.97
C TRP A 544 -8.76 -8.37 2.09
N LEU A 545 -8.62 -8.25 0.77
CA LEU A 545 -9.07 -9.25 -0.18
C LEU A 545 -8.33 -10.60 0.00
N SER A 546 -7.02 -10.58 0.22
CA SER A 546 -6.21 -11.80 0.30
C SER A 546 -6.30 -12.48 1.68
N ASN A 547 -6.08 -11.72 2.74
CA ASN A 547 -5.93 -12.24 4.09
C ASN A 547 -7.25 -12.33 4.87
N GLN A 548 -8.31 -11.64 4.45
CA GLN A 548 -9.60 -11.66 5.13
C GLN A 548 -10.71 -12.24 4.23
N ILE A 549 -10.93 -11.70 3.03
CA ILE A 549 -12.02 -12.20 2.16
C ILE A 549 -11.74 -13.61 1.62
N VAL A 550 -10.54 -13.87 1.09
CA VAL A 550 -10.13 -15.26 0.85
C VAL A 550 -9.71 -15.93 2.15
N GLY A 551 -9.04 -15.20 3.05
CA GLY A 551 -8.78 -15.67 4.41
C GLY A 551 -7.51 -16.50 4.56
N VAL A 552 -6.51 -16.33 3.69
CA VAL A 552 -5.24 -17.09 3.74
C VAL A 552 -4.20 -16.35 4.56
N ASN A 553 -3.65 -16.96 5.60
CA ASN A 553 -2.62 -16.36 6.45
C ASN A 553 -1.54 -17.38 6.83
N PHE A 554 -0.29 -16.93 6.96
CA PHE A 554 0.74 -17.67 7.69
C PHE A 554 0.71 -17.24 9.17
N LEU A 555 0.85 -18.19 10.08
CA LEU A 555 0.65 -17.96 11.52
C LEU A 555 1.96 -17.76 12.30
N GLY A 556 3.11 -17.98 11.67
CA GLY A 556 4.42 -17.84 12.30
C GLY A 556 5.49 -17.41 11.30
N ASN A 557 6.61 -16.90 11.81
CA ASN A 557 7.72 -16.35 11.02
C ASN A 557 8.41 -17.37 10.08
N GLU A 558 8.29 -18.66 10.36
CA GLU A 558 8.82 -19.72 9.48
C GLU A 558 7.82 -20.14 8.38
N HIS A 559 6.59 -19.61 8.40
CA HIS A 559 5.51 -19.93 7.47
C HIS A 559 5.21 -21.44 7.36
N LYS A 560 5.45 -22.20 8.43
CA LYS A 560 5.16 -23.64 8.54
C LYS A 560 3.72 -23.93 8.93
N GLU A 561 3.05 -22.96 9.53
CA GLU A 561 1.66 -23.04 9.91
C GLU A 561 0.85 -21.99 9.14
N TRP A 562 -0.33 -22.39 8.68
CA TRP A 562 -1.24 -21.54 7.92
C TRP A 562 -2.68 -21.68 8.38
N SER A 563 -3.48 -20.65 8.12
CA SER A 563 -4.93 -20.70 8.21
C SER A 563 -5.57 -20.31 6.88
N PHE A 564 -6.68 -20.97 6.56
CA PHE A 564 -7.57 -20.63 5.46
C PHE A 564 -8.99 -20.51 5.99
N ALA A 565 -9.38 -19.29 6.37
CA ALA A 565 -10.66 -18.99 7.01
C ALA A 565 -11.30 -17.76 6.36
N PRO A 566 -12.12 -17.94 5.30
CA PRO A 566 -12.77 -16.83 4.61
C PRO A 566 -13.72 -16.03 5.50
N GLU A 567 -13.62 -14.71 5.47
CA GLU A 567 -14.56 -13.82 6.16
C GLU A 567 -15.59 -13.23 5.17
N GLY A 568 -16.81 -13.01 5.65
CA GLY A 568 -17.85 -12.32 4.87
C GLY A 568 -18.41 -13.11 3.68
N VAL A 569 -18.27 -14.43 3.63
CA VAL A 569 -18.83 -15.28 2.55
C VAL A 569 -20.33 -15.06 2.35
N PHE A 570 -21.06 -14.87 3.45
CA PHE A 570 -22.51 -14.64 3.45
C PHE A 570 -22.92 -13.19 3.76
N ALA A 571 -21.95 -12.27 3.78
CA ALA A 571 -22.23 -10.86 4.03
C ALA A 571 -22.99 -10.21 2.86
N GLU A 572 -23.67 -9.11 3.14
CA GLU A 572 -24.21 -8.26 2.08
C GLU A 572 -23.07 -7.77 1.16
N ASN A 573 -23.34 -7.70 -0.15
CA ASN A 573 -22.36 -7.33 -1.18
C ASN A 573 -21.15 -8.27 -1.33
N SER A 574 -21.18 -9.44 -0.70
CA SER A 574 -20.13 -10.46 -0.84
C SER A 574 -20.02 -10.99 -2.26
N VAL A 575 -18.81 -11.39 -2.63
CA VAL A 575 -18.51 -12.05 -3.91
C VAL A 575 -19.06 -13.48 -3.96
N GLU A 576 -19.21 -14.04 -5.16
CA GLU A 576 -19.68 -15.42 -5.38
C GLU A 576 -18.55 -16.45 -5.29
N PHE A 577 -17.34 -16.04 -5.66
CA PHE A 577 -16.12 -16.78 -5.41
C PHE A 577 -14.96 -15.80 -5.24
N ALA A 578 -13.93 -16.24 -4.52
CA ALA A 578 -12.65 -15.57 -4.45
C ALA A 578 -11.52 -16.58 -4.28
N GLN A 579 -10.36 -16.28 -4.86
CA GLN A 579 -9.14 -17.05 -4.71
C GLN A 579 -7.92 -16.13 -4.67
N THR A 580 -6.90 -16.54 -3.94
CA THR A 580 -5.62 -15.85 -3.82
C THR A 580 -4.51 -16.89 -3.68
N GLY A 581 -3.30 -16.49 -4.00
CA GLY A 581 -2.12 -17.27 -3.66
C GLY A 581 -0.87 -16.44 -3.76
N PHE A 582 0.13 -16.79 -2.95
CA PHE A 582 1.38 -16.05 -2.84
C PHE A 582 2.52 -16.96 -2.40
N VAL A 583 3.76 -16.55 -2.71
CA VAL A 583 4.96 -17.36 -2.45
C VAL A 583 5.63 -16.91 -1.15
N SER A 584 5.79 -17.83 -0.22
CA SER A 584 6.68 -17.70 0.93
C SER A 584 8.09 -18.19 0.55
N LYS A 585 9.13 -17.41 0.88
CA LYS A 585 10.54 -17.85 0.75
C LYS A 585 10.88 -19.02 1.67
N SER A 586 10.20 -19.15 2.81
CA SER A 586 10.47 -20.15 3.85
C SER A 586 9.75 -21.48 3.62
N SER A 587 8.58 -21.45 3.00
CA SER A 587 7.69 -22.62 2.88
C SER A 587 7.17 -22.89 1.46
N GLY A 588 7.32 -21.95 0.53
CA GLY A 588 6.89 -22.13 -0.86
C GLY A 588 5.53 -21.52 -1.15
N TYR A 589 4.91 -21.99 -2.23
CA TYR A 589 3.70 -21.40 -2.79
C TYR A 589 2.44 -21.97 -2.13
N ILE A 590 1.56 -21.08 -1.66
CA ILE A 590 0.22 -21.40 -1.17
C ILE A 590 -0.82 -20.77 -2.11
N THR A 591 -1.87 -21.50 -2.43
CA THR A 591 -3.07 -20.94 -3.09
C THR A 591 -4.32 -21.53 -2.47
N ALA A 592 -5.33 -20.70 -2.28
CA ALA A 592 -6.62 -21.13 -1.79
C ALA A 592 -7.76 -20.29 -2.39
N GLY A 593 -8.96 -20.83 -2.34
CA GLY A 593 -10.15 -20.14 -2.78
C GLY A 593 -11.43 -20.83 -2.35
N TRP A 594 -12.51 -20.06 -2.34
CA TRP A 594 -13.84 -20.55 -2.02
C TRP A 594 -14.83 -20.12 -3.09
N LYS A 595 -15.90 -20.92 -3.25
CA LYS A 595 -17.02 -20.65 -4.16
C LYS A 595 -18.33 -21.02 -3.50
N LYS A 596 -19.29 -20.10 -3.51
CA LYS A 596 -20.71 -20.38 -3.26
C LYS A 596 -21.29 -21.00 -4.53
N HIS A 597 -21.59 -22.30 -4.49
CA HIS A 597 -22.32 -22.95 -5.58
C HIS A 597 -23.82 -22.64 -5.48
N THR A 598 -24.32 -22.59 -4.26
CA THR A 598 -25.69 -22.17 -3.91
C THR A 598 -25.69 -21.53 -2.52
N SER A 599 -26.85 -21.05 -2.05
CA SER A 599 -27.03 -20.58 -0.67
C SER A 599 -26.85 -21.66 0.41
N SER A 600 -26.82 -22.94 0.01
CA SER A 600 -26.68 -24.12 0.86
C SER A 600 -25.43 -24.95 0.58
N LEU A 601 -24.56 -24.52 -0.34
CA LEU A 601 -23.37 -25.28 -0.73
C LEU A 601 -22.17 -24.37 -0.98
N VAL A 602 -21.17 -24.48 -0.11
CA VAL A 602 -19.88 -23.79 -0.24
C VAL A 602 -18.77 -24.80 -0.47
N GLN A 603 -17.91 -24.54 -1.44
CA GLN A 603 -16.69 -25.27 -1.68
C GLN A 603 -15.50 -24.41 -1.28
N LEU A 604 -14.59 -24.96 -0.47
CA LEU A 604 -13.29 -24.38 -0.14
C LEU A 604 -12.19 -25.29 -0.72
N VAL A 605 -11.14 -24.69 -1.27
CA VAL A 605 -10.06 -25.40 -1.96
C VAL A 605 -8.75 -24.77 -1.56
N ILE A 606 -7.75 -25.58 -1.24
CA ILE A 606 -6.41 -25.10 -0.91
C ILE A 606 -5.36 -26.07 -1.48
N LYS A 607 -4.26 -25.48 -1.94
CA LYS A 607 -2.99 -26.16 -2.18
C LYS A 607 -1.98 -25.61 -1.19
N ALA A 608 -1.70 -26.42 -0.17
CA ALA A 608 -0.79 -26.08 0.91
C ALA A 608 0.66 -26.50 0.57
N PRO A 609 1.67 -25.67 0.88
CA PRO A 609 3.07 -25.99 0.57
C PRO A 609 3.58 -27.22 1.34
N VAL A 610 4.51 -27.98 0.74
CA VAL A 610 5.09 -29.18 1.35
C VAL A 610 5.75 -28.89 2.70
N GLY A 611 5.50 -29.74 3.69
CA GLY A 611 6.09 -29.62 5.04
C GLY A 611 5.50 -28.46 5.84
N THR A 612 4.26 -28.09 5.53
CA THR A 612 3.42 -27.17 6.31
C THR A 612 2.17 -27.89 6.78
N SER A 613 1.51 -27.34 7.78
CA SER A 613 0.20 -27.81 8.25
C SER A 613 -0.68 -26.62 8.62
N GLY A 614 -1.99 -26.82 8.69
CA GLY A 614 -2.89 -25.73 9.01
C GLY A 614 -4.31 -26.11 9.36
N VAL A 615 -5.14 -25.08 9.35
CA VAL A 615 -6.56 -25.15 9.69
C VAL A 615 -7.40 -24.51 8.58
N ILE A 616 -8.49 -25.17 8.22
CA ILE A 616 -9.50 -24.62 7.32
C ILE A 616 -10.71 -24.21 8.15
N GLY A 617 -11.08 -22.93 8.09
CA GLY A 617 -12.27 -22.38 8.72
C GLY A 617 -13.46 -22.43 7.77
N VAL A 618 -14.41 -23.31 8.03
CA VAL A 618 -15.68 -23.37 7.29
C VAL A 618 -16.61 -22.27 7.82
N PRO A 619 -17.03 -21.31 6.99
CA PRO A 619 -17.77 -20.13 7.44
C PRO A 619 -19.14 -20.51 8.01
N VAL A 620 -19.47 -19.96 9.17
CA VAL A 620 -20.80 -20.07 9.79
C VAL A 620 -21.77 -19.12 9.10
N LYS A 621 -23.03 -19.53 8.98
CA LYS A 621 -24.13 -18.73 8.46
C LYS A 621 -25.16 -18.57 9.57
N SER A 622 -25.44 -17.32 10.00
CA SER A 622 -26.19 -17.03 11.24
C SER A 622 -27.56 -17.73 11.34
N ASP A 623 -28.24 -17.90 10.20
CA ASP A 623 -29.58 -18.50 10.13
C ASP A 623 -29.61 -19.93 9.58
N SER A 624 -28.44 -20.57 9.43
CA SER A 624 -28.35 -21.93 8.91
C SER A 624 -27.38 -22.81 9.69
N LYS A 625 -27.73 -24.08 9.87
CA LYS A 625 -26.83 -25.08 10.43
C LYS A 625 -26.06 -25.76 9.32
N ILE A 626 -24.78 -26.00 9.57
CA ILE A 626 -23.99 -26.90 8.75
C ILE A 626 -24.37 -28.32 9.15
N PHE A 627 -24.98 -29.07 8.22
CA PHE A 627 -25.37 -30.46 8.48
C PHE A 627 -24.35 -31.47 7.96
N GLU A 628 -23.46 -31.06 7.05
CA GLU A 628 -22.39 -31.91 6.52
C GLU A 628 -21.16 -31.08 6.14
N ILE A 629 -19.99 -31.55 6.57
CA ILE A 629 -18.68 -31.10 6.09
C ILE A 629 -17.95 -32.34 5.55
N THR A 630 -17.45 -32.27 4.32
CA THR A 630 -16.56 -33.30 3.78
C THR A 630 -15.20 -32.73 3.47
N LEU A 631 -14.13 -33.41 3.87
CA LEU A 631 -12.75 -33.17 3.46
C LEU A 631 -12.33 -34.29 2.50
N ASP A 632 -11.94 -33.92 1.28
CA ASP A 632 -11.49 -34.86 0.24
C ASP A 632 -12.47 -36.02 0.00
N GLY A 633 -13.76 -35.69 0.02
CA GLY A 633 -14.86 -36.63 -0.19
C GLY A 633 -15.26 -37.48 1.03
N LYS A 634 -14.59 -37.31 2.18
CA LYS A 634 -14.93 -38.01 3.43
C LYS A 634 -15.59 -37.06 4.40
N THR A 635 -16.72 -37.46 4.97
CA THR A 635 -17.38 -36.70 6.05
C THR A 635 -16.44 -36.56 7.23
N VAL A 636 -16.27 -35.33 7.69
CA VAL A 636 -15.51 -34.99 8.90
C VAL A 636 -16.47 -34.44 9.95
N ALA A 637 -16.17 -34.68 11.22
CA ALA A 637 -16.91 -34.03 12.29
C ALA A 637 -16.72 -32.51 12.15
N ALA A 638 -17.78 -31.74 12.37
CA ALA A 638 -17.64 -30.31 12.58
C ALA A 638 -16.74 -30.11 13.80
N GLY A 639 -15.55 -29.55 13.59
CA GLY A 639 -14.59 -29.34 14.68
C GLY A 639 -15.00 -28.23 15.63
N LYS A 640 -14.06 -27.76 16.45
CA LYS A 640 -14.30 -26.66 17.37
C LYS A 640 -14.74 -25.42 16.58
N ILE A 641 -15.72 -24.69 17.11
CA ILE A 641 -16.03 -23.35 16.59
C ILE A 641 -14.87 -22.43 17.00
N SER A 642 -14.41 -21.60 16.07
CA SER A 642 -13.40 -20.57 16.33
C SER A 642 -13.80 -19.68 17.51
N GLU A 643 -12.83 -19.07 18.18
CA GLU A 643 -13.10 -18.25 19.39
C GLU A 643 -14.08 -17.10 19.12
N ASN A 644 -14.03 -16.54 17.90
CA ASN A 644 -14.94 -15.50 17.45
C ASN A 644 -16.33 -16.01 17.01
N GLY A 645 -16.58 -17.32 17.04
CA GLY A 645 -17.87 -17.92 16.65
C GLY A 645 -18.13 -18.03 15.14
N ARG A 646 -17.19 -17.60 14.29
CA ARG A 646 -17.46 -17.38 12.85
C ARG A 646 -17.12 -18.56 11.94
N HIS A 647 -16.37 -19.55 12.43
CA HIS A 647 -15.95 -20.69 11.62
C HIS A 647 -16.03 -21.99 12.40
N TYR A 648 -16.42 -23.08 11.72
CA TYR A 648 -16.11 -24.43 12.17
C TYR A 648 -14.72 -24.81 11.67
N LEU A 649 -13.84 -25.20 12.58
CA LEU A 649 -12.45 -25.48 12.27
C LEU A 649 -12.28 -26.94 11.84
N VAL A 650 -11.67 -27.15 10.66
CA VAL A 650 -11.13 -28.43 10.24
C VAL A 650 -9.62 -28.37 10.47
N GLU A 651 -9.16 -29.00 11.55
CA GLU A 651 -7.78 -28.90 12.07
C GLU A 651 -6.88 -30.00 11.53
N ASN A 652 -5.56 -29.83 11.71
CA ASN A 652 -4.52 -30.79 11.34
C ASN A 652 -4.54 -31.15 9.85
N ILE A 653 -4.75 -30.13 9.00
CA ILE A 653 -4.65 -30.31 7.55
C ILE A 653 -3.17 -30.30 7.18
N ASP A 654 -2.71 -31.38 6.57
CA ASP A 654 -1.34 -31.51 6.08
C ASP A 654 -1.10 -30.67 4.82
N SER A 655 0.13 -30.66 4.34
CA SER A 655 0.46 -30.11 3.02
C SER A 655 -0.17 -30.91 1.88
N GLY A 656 -0.52 -30.23 0.79
CA GLY A 656 -1.09 -30.87 -0.40
C GLY A 656 -2.35 -30.17 -0.88
N ASP A 657 -3.05 -30.86 -1.79
CA ASP A 657 -4.29 -30.40 -2.38
C ASP A 657 -5.47 -30.90 -1.55
N HIS A 658 -6.31 -29.98 -1.06
CA HIS A 658 -7.47 -30.30 -0.25
C HIS A 658 -8.72 -29.59 -0.75
N VAL A 659 -9.85 -30.31 -0.70
CA VAL A 659 -11.17 -29.79 -1.02
C VAL A 659 -12.11 -30.03 0.15
N VAL A 660 -12.67 -28.95 0.68
CA VAL A 660 -13.73 -28.98 1.67
C VAL A 660 -15.06 -28.60 1.03
N ILE A 661 -16.09 -29.40 1.26
CA ILE A 661 -17.47 -29.09 0.89
C ILE A 661 -18.28 -28.93 2.16
N ALA A 662 -18.95 -27.79 2.30
CA ALA A 662 -19.84 -27.49 3.40
C ALA A 662 -21.28 -27.36 2.89
N LYS A 663 -22.20 -28.08 3.52
CA LYS A 663 -23.63 -28.02 3.22
C LYS A 663 -24.40 -27.43 4.40
N TYR A 664 -25.26 -26.48 4.07
CA TYR A 664 -26.11 -25.73 5.00
C TYR A 664 -27.57 -26.10 4.76
N ASP A 665 -28.38 -26.11 5.81
CA ASP A 665 -29.81 -26.39 5.74
C ASP A 665 -30.65 -25.33 5.00
#